data_AF-A0A0F6YJI1-F1
#
_entry.id   AF-A0A0F6YJI1-F1
#
_cell.length_a   1.000
_cell.length_b   1.000
_cell.length_c   1.000
_cell.angle_alpha   90.00
_cell.angle_beta   90.00
_cell.angle_gamma   90.00
#
_symmetry.space_group_name_H-M   'P 1'
#
loop_
_entity.id
_entity.type
_entity.pdbx_description
1 polymer ?
#
loop_
_entity_poly.entity_id
_entity_poly.type
_entity_poly.pdbx_seq_one_letter_code
_entity_poly.pdbx_strand_id
1 'polypeptide(L)'
;MTRAGLACAALALVGCLMPDRSLIERDAGMDAPDTSQWEDAGDAGEDAGDGGCRTDQQFERTCDNGEDDDCDGLVDCNDFDCGRELECCGSGGESVVSEFATDSLDWVSLPIGVPPAIQRETTDDVVSSFGTGDPRGLRYVECLPVDLGMSITATLRAPRGTACATREGCEYASIVLTAVPDMARGASLPDELSVRVYRDRIVEVRRAGRVIDTAPQSFGIDDVNVTIELSPGVSGGAAWIFARVLVAQTGVDTWDVFADSDDGGRRALIPREHLAGEGFGCAAVRGLYVALEGRGNYVDVDAVGSDPYECANPSNFRTIEGASTGLDHTALRAADAWAAGGVGAPTLGSYFVGVDDAWDVYFDATNVPRTNELSAPVRFAIGGATTSDDEGLAAWTSRDALGAPVLGVSPPQCVGAACPPLSSVREPALYVPLDEETRSIERSTQGWLAAARELDGSNGRRFGIDLHPMGLSPFFVADDAMPVLRPDTEGGGCTSLRDPLLLPAGPHPTTTFWLLYGCERTGTLREIRMARVDVDGGVRATLPSEVVLDADDFGDIAAITLRGADGASWFPNDDEDLAIHRLWVVARDLAGRTSVAFAESAAPRDEPPRFVPYAANPVLRASDPVLGACPGRCDIESIAAARIANSPQRVRLLVGRTITTATEVRHTLLPLDQVWPQ
;
A
#
# COMPACT_ATOMS: atom_id res chain seq x y z
N MET A 1 -1.27 66.45 -9.53
CA MET A 1 -2.31 66.97 -10.44
C MET A 1 -3.23 65.79 -10.75
N THR A 2 -4.41 65.64 -10.11
CA THR A 2 -5.72 66.29 -10.43
C THR A 2 -6.33 65.78 -11.75
N ARG A 3 -7.59 65.29 -11.87
CA ARG A 3 -8.76 65.03 -10.97
C ARG A 3 -9.59 63.88 -11.66
N ALA A 4 -10.41 63.01 -11.06
CA ALA A 4 -11.35 63.01 -9.93
C ALA A 4 -12.82 63.42 -10.27
N GLY A 5 -13.79 62.56 -9.87
CA GLY A 5 -15.26 62.63 -10.11
C GLY A 5 -15.80 61.19 -10.35
N LEU A 6 -16.76 60.56 -9.64
CA LEU A 6 -17.89 60.96 -8.74
C LEU A 6 -18.97 61.81 -9.43
N ALA A 7 -20.30 61.64 -9.20
CA ALA A 7 -21.13 60.67 -8.44
C ALA A 7 -22.55 60.62 -9.11
N CYS A 8 -23.64 59.93 -8.73
CA CYS A 8 -24.20 59.28 -7.51
C CYS A 8 -24.92 57.95 -7.92
N ALA A 9 -25.39 57.00 -7.09
CA ALA A 9 -25.87 56.90 -5.68
C ALA A 9 -27.38 57.20 -5.43
N ALA A 10 -28.11 56.19 -4.91
CA ALA A 10 -29.45 56.29 -4.29
C ALA A 10 -29.69 55.09 -3.35
N LEU A 11 -30.35 55.31 -2.20
CA LEU A 11 -30.67 54.29 -1.18
C LEU A 11 -32.20 54.12 -1.04
N ALA A 12 -32.64 52.91 -0.64
CA ALA A 12 -33.88 52.71 0.12
C ALA A 12 -33.77 51.46 1.01
N LEU A 13 -34.36 51.52 2.20
CA LEU A 13 -34.48 50.43 3.19
C LEU A 13 -35.96 50.08 3.41
N VAL A 14 -36.17 48.96 4.13
CA VAL A 14 -37.36 48.58 4.95
C VAL A 14 -38.13 47.35 4.46
N GLY A 15 -38.36 46.40 5.37
CA GLY A 15 -39.54 45.52 5.37
C GLY A 15 -39.25 44.02 5.50
N CYS A 16 -39.50 43.44 6.68
CA CYS A 16 -39.61 42.00 6.86
C CYS A 16 -41.05 41.53 6.59
N LEU A 17 -41.24 40.28 6.15
CA LEU A 17 -42.26 39.32 6.64
C LEU A 17 -42.14 37.96 5.92
N MET A 18 -42.53 36.89 6.61
CA MET A 18 -42.72 35.54 6.02
C MET A 18 -44.03 35.49 5.19
N PRO A 19 -44.28 34.37 4.49
CA PRO A 19 -45.16 33.38 5.13
C PRO A 19 -44.68 31.92 5.05
N ASP A 20 -44.89 31.20 6.15
CA ASP A 20 -44.96 29.74 6.21
C ASP A 20 -46.18 29.21 5.43
N ARG A 21 -46.11 27.98 4.91
CA ARG A 21 -47.29 27.24 4.43
C ARG A 21 -47.15 25.71 4.42
N SER A 22 -47.09 25.13 5.61
CA SER A 22 -47.96 24.02 6.04
C SER A 22 -48.38 22.92 5.02
N LEU A 23 -47.93 21.70 5.30
CA LEU A 23 -48.72 20.45 5.39
C LEU A 23 -49.96 20.26 4.48
N ILE A 24 -49.97 19.14 3.75
CA ILE A 24 -51.20 18.40 3.42
C ILE A 24 -51.05 16.98 3.95
N GLU A 25 -51.68 16.72 5.11
CA GLU A 25 -51.90 15.38 5.62
C GLU A 25 -52.93 14.65 4.73
N ARG A 26 -52.82 13.32 4.66
CA ARG A 26 -53.89 12.45 4.13
C ARG A 26 -54.12 11.28 5.06
N ASP A 27 -54.76 11.60 6.17
CA ASP A 27 -55.38 10.63 7.05
C ASP A 27 -56.40 9.77 6.28
N ALA A 28 -56.34 8.46 6.48
CA ALA A 28 -57.27 7.49 5.90
C ALA A 28 -57.51 6.29 6.86
N GLY A 29 -57.56 6.56 8.16
CA GLY A 29 -57.81 5.53 9.17
C GLY A 29 -59.25 4.98 9.13
N MET A 30 -59.37 3.68 9.38
CA MET A 30 -60.57 3.03 9.91
C MET A 30 -60.16 1.81 10.76
N ASP A 31 -60.44 1.88 12.06
CA ASP A 31 -60.14 0.80 13.01
C ASP A 31 -61.17 -0.34 12.97
N ALA A 32 -60.70 -1.57 13.21
CA ALA A 32 -61.50 -2.64 13.80
C ALA A 32 -60.58 -3.60 14.60
N PRO A 33 -60.95 -4.10 15.81
CA PRO A 33 -59.94 -4.52 16.78
C PRO A 33 -59.94 -6.01 17.18
N ASP A 34 -58.81 -6.41 17.77
CA ASP A 34 -58.64 -7.37 18.88
C ASP A 34 -59.19 -8.82 18.76
N THR A 35 -58.29 -9.83 18.74
CA THR A 35 -58.13 -10.76 19.89
C THR A 35 -57.08 -11.88 19.72
N SER A 36 -56.35 -12.10 20.82
CA SER A 36 -55.82 -13.37 21.36
C SER A 36 -54.39 -13.90 21.02
N GLN A 37 -53.69 -14.22 22.12
CA GLN A 37 -52.55 -15.16 22.30
C GLN A 37 -51.21 -14.77 21.63
N TRP A 38 -50.22 -14.26 22.38
CA TRP A 38 -49.40 -14.91 23.45
C TRP A 38 -48.37 -15.91 22.90
N GLU A 39 -47.13 -15.46 22.66
CA GLU A 39 -45.94 -15.73 23.49
C GLU A 39 -44.67 -15.09 22.88
N ASP A 40 -43.73 -14.71 23.75
CA ASP A 40 -42.32 -14.34 23.52
C ASP A 40 -41.91 -13.49 22.30
N ALA A 41 -42.03 -12.16 22.47
CA ALA A 41 -41.06 -11.20 21.95
C ALA A 41 -40.47 -10.43 23.15
N GLY A 42 -39.18 -10.65 23.44
CA GLY A 42 -38.44 -9.90 24.47
C GLY A 42 -37.87 -8.60 23.92
N ASP A 43 -37.63 -7.62 24.80
CA ASP A 43 -37.18 -6.28 24.41
C ASP A 43 -35.85 -6.32 23.63
N ALA A 44 -35.92 -6.00 22.33
CA ALA A 44 -34.86 -5.28 21.64
C ALA A 44 -35.28 -3.80 21.68
N GLY A 45 -34.51 -2.99 22.41
CA GLY A 45 -34.87 -1.58 22.65
C GLY A 45 -34.77 -0.72 21.39
N GLU A 46 -35.73 0.18 21.19
CA GLU A 46 -35.72 1.22 20.15
C GLU A 46 -34.78 2.39 20.53
N ASP A 47 -33.64 2.07 21.17
CA ASP A 47 -32.64 3.00 21.70
C ASP A 47 -31.18 2.57 21.40
N ALA A 48 -30.98 1.66 20.44
CA ALA A 48 -29.75 1.66 19.64
C ALA A 48 -29.68 2.99 18.87
N GLY A 49 -28.68 3.81 19.19
CA GLY A 49 -28.69 5.23 18.84
C GLY A 49 -28.72 5.50 17.33
N ASP A 50 -29.65 6.32 16.88
CA ASP A 50 -29.65 6.93 15.54
C ASP A 50 -28.60 8.06 15.47
N GLY A 51 -27.34 7.69 15.76
CA GLY A 51 -26.14 8.49 15.49
C GLY A 51 -25.93 8.62 13.99
N GLY A 52 -26.81 9.38 13.33
CA GLY A 52 -26.85 9.50 11.88
C GLY A 52 -25.51 9.96 11.32
N CYS A 53 -24.76 8.99 10.77
CA CYS A 53 -23.42 9.18 10.27
C CYS A 53 -23.37 10.34 9.26
N ARG A 54 -22.32 11.15 9.34
CA ARG A 54 -22.22 12.36 8.53
C ARG A 54 -21.33 12.12 7.33
N THR A 55 -21.94 12.20 6.16
CA THR A 55 -21.28 12.21 4.85
C THR A 55 -20.46 13.49 4.56
N ASP A 56 -20.00 14.19 5.61
CA ASP A 56 -18.94 15.22 5.58
C ASP A 56 -17.65 14.79 6.32
N GLN A 57 -17.60 13.58 6.88
CA GLN A 57 -16.37 12.91 7.30
C GLN A 57 -15.79 12.14 6.07
N GLN A 58 -14.48 11.83 6.10
CA GLN A 58 -13.73 11.26 4.96
C GLN A 58 -12.57 10.36 5.43
N PHE A 59 -12.58 10.03 6.72
CA PHE A 59 -11.60 9.21 7.41
C PHE A 59 -12.29 8.64 8.65
N GLU A 60 -12.27 7.32 8.81
CA GLU A 60 -12.52 6.66 10.09
C GLU A 60 -11.60 7.23 11.19
N ARG A 61 -12.11 7.34 12.42
CA ARG A 61 -11.41 7.99 13.55
C ARG A 61 -11.19 7.09 14.75
N THR A 62 -11.98 6.03 14.90
CA THR A 62 -12.15 5.31 16.16
C THR A 62 -12.21 3.81 15.90
N CYS A 63 -11.08 3.26 15.43
CA CYS A 63 -10.90 1.89 14.93
C CYS A 63 -11.13 0.72 15.92
N ASP A 64 -11.83 0.96 17.02
CA ASP A 64 -12.18 -0.01 18.07
C ASP A 64 -13.59 0.18 18.66
N ASN A 65 -14.44 1.04 18.08
CA ASN A 65 -15.73 1.42 18.67
C ASN A 65 -16.94 0.59 18.20
N GLY A 66 -16.86 -0.12 17.06
CA GLY A 66 -17.97 -0.85 16.46
C GLY A 66 -18.93 0.00 15.63
N GLU A 67 -18.53 1.20 15.25
CA GLU A 67 -19.29 2.15 14.43
C GLU A 67 -18.57 2.40 13.08
N ASP A 68 -19.28 3.00 12.13
CA ASP A 68 -18.77 3.50 10.84
C ASP A 68 -18.75 5.03 10.97
N ASP A 69 -17.59 5.64 11.28
CA ASP A 69 -17.51 7.08 11.54
C ASP A 69 -17.65 7.91 10.25
N ASP A 70 -17.33 7.39 9.05
CA ASP A 70 -17.30 8.19 7.81
C ASP A 70 -18.31 7.83 6.70
N CYS A 71 -19.07 6.75 6.93
CA CYS A 71 -20.21 6.27 6.16
C CYS A 71 -19.87 5.58 4.82
N ASP A 72 -18.64 5.06 4.67
CA ASP A 72 -18.17 4.28 3.51
C ASP A 72 -18.80 2.87 3.44
N GLY A 73 -19.20 2.30 4.59
CA GLY A 73 -19.77 0.96 4.73
C GLY A 73 -18.81 -0.09 5.30
N LEU A 74 -17.57 0.29 5.60
CA LEU A 74 -16.65 -0.44 6.46
C LEU A 74 -16.80 -0.03 7.95
N VAL A 75 -16.22 -0.80 8.87
CA VAL A 75 -16.33 -0.63 10.34
C VAL A 75 -15.02 -1.07 10.98
N ASP A 76 -14.52 -0.31 11.96
CA ASP A 76 -13.28 -0.58 12.70
C ASP A 76 -12.14 -1.05 11.77
N CYS A 77 -11.53 -2.19 12.07
CA CYS A 77 -10.41 -2.79 11.36
C CYS A 77 -10.75 -3.39 9.98
N ASN A 78 -12.01 -3.33 9.55
CA ASN A 78 -12.35 -3.57 8.15
C ASN A 78 -12.14 -2.30 7.31
N ASP A 79 -12.14 -1.12 7.94
CA ASP A 79 -11.87 0.16 7.30
C ASP A 79 -10.39 0.33 6.89
N PHE A 80 -10.18 1.04 5.78
CA PHE A 80 -8.86 1.22 5.21
C PHE A 80 -8.01 2.28 5.93
N ASP A 81 -8.59 3.35 6.44
CA ASP A 81 -7.89 4.37 7.23
C ASP A 81 -7.50 3.83 8.62
N CYS A 82 -8.19 2.79 9.09
CA CYS A 82 -7.76 1.95 10.22
C CYS A 82 -6.59 1.01 9.92
N GLY A 83 -6.20 0.80 8.65
CA GLY A 83 -5.05 -0.05 8.27
C GLY A 83 -3.67 0.41 8.78
N ARG A 84 -3.60 1.56 9.47
CA ARG A 84 -2.42 2.08 10.19
C ARG A 84 -2.50 1.92 11.71
N GLU A 85 -3.68 1.60 12.25
CA GLU A 85 -3.93 1.51 13.69
C GLU A 85 -3.60 0.10 14.19
N LEU A 86 -2.96 0.03 15.36
CA LEU A 86 -2.28 -1.17 15.81
C LEU A 86 -3.24 -2.22 16.40
N GLU A 87 -4.39 -1.75 16.89
CA GLU A 87 -5.51 -2.62 17.27
C GLU A 87 -6.08 -3.41 16.06
N CYS A 88 -5.79 -2.96 14.83
CA CYS A 88 -6.24 -3.57 13.57
C CYS A 88 -5.18 -4.43 12.84
N CYS A 89 -4.07 -4.72 13.51
CA CYS A 89 -3.01 -5.55 12.94
C CYS A 89 -2.95 -6.93 13.61
N GLY A 90 -2.78 -7.98 12.80
CA GLY A 90 -2.45 -9.31 13.33
C GLY A 90 -1.07 -9.34 13.96
N SER A 91 -0.84 -10.24 14.91
CA SER A 91 0.52 -10.60 15.34
C SER A 91 1.19 -11.46 14.26
N GLY A 92 2.29 -10.96 13.69
CA GLY A 92 3.06 -11.65 12.66
C GLY A 92 3.92 -12.80 13.21
N GLY A 93 3.94 -12.98 14.53
CA GLY A 93 4.68 -14.03 15.21
C GLY A 93 6.00 -13.52 15.75
N GLU A 94 6.25 -13.83 17.02
CA GLU A 94 7.34 -13.28 17.82
C GLU A 94 8.72 -13.41 17.13
N SER A 95 9.23 -12.29 16.60
CA SER A 95 10.53 -12.22 15.91
C SER A 95 11.72 -12.19 16.87
N VAL A 96 11.47 -11.87 18.13
CA VAL A 96 12.41 -12.07 19.23
C VAL A 96 11.62 -12.63 20.40
N VAL A 97 11.86 -13.90 20.73
CA VAL A 97 11.46 -14.50 22.02
C VAL A 97 12.74 -14.68 22.81
N SER A 98 13.02 -13.75 23.72
CA SER A 98 14.19 -13.87 24.60
C SER A 98 13.82 -13.82 26.08
N GLU A 99 13.22 -14.92 26.55
CA GLU A 99 13.83 -15.55 27.73
C GLU A 99 15.32 -15.76 27.37
N PHE A 100 16.28 -15.28 28.17
CA PHE A 100 17.72 -15.43 27.84
C PHE A 100 18.23 -16.88 28.11
N ALA A 101 17.44 -17.86 27.67
CA ALA A 101 17.58 -19.28 27.93
C ALA A 101 18.70 -19.92 27.08
N THR A 102 19.88 -19.97 27.69
CA THR A 102 20.97 -20.93 27.41
C THR A 102 21.85 -20.77 26.17
N ASP A 103 21.39 -20.28 25.02
CA ASP A 103 22.26 -20.07 23.84
C ASP A 103 22.62 -18.57 23.65
N SER A 104 23.79 -18.17 24.17
CA SER A 104 24.25 -16.77 24.16
C SER A 104 24.93 -16.37 22.83
N LEU A 105 24.37 -16.76 21.69
CA LEU A 105 24.93 -16.48 20.37
C LEU A 105 24.29 -15.26 19.69
N ASP A 106 23.01 -14.99 19.97
CA ASP A 106 22.21 -14.00 19.24
C ASP A 106 22.30 -12.58 19.82
N TRP A 107 23.14 -12.38 20.85
CA TRP A 107 23.35 -11.09 21.52
C TRP A 107 24.83 -10.68 21.50
N VAL A 108 25.10 -9.57 20.81
CA VAL A 108 26.44 -8.96 20.68
C VAL A 108 26.68 -7.99 21.84
N SER A 109 27.76 -8.20 22.59
CA SER A 109 28.17 -7.31 23.67
C SER A 109 28.70 -5.96 23.18
N LEU A 110 28.23 -4.87 23.78
CA LEU A 110 28.64 -3.49 23.49
C LEU A 110 29.33 -2.81 24.69
N PRO A 111 30.44 -2.06 24.50
CA PRO A 111 31.28 -2.01 23.30
C PRO A 111 31.86 -3.39 22.93
N ILE A 112 32.01 -3.64 21.63
CA ILE A 112 32.52 -4.94 21.14
C ILE A 112 33.84 -5.32 21.82
N GLY A 113 33.87 -6.55 22.35
CA GLY A 113 35.02 -7.11 23.07
C GLY A 113 35.09 -6.77 24.57
N VAL A 114 34.06 -6.15 25.17
CA VAL A 114 33.97 -5.96 26.63
C VAL A 114 32.56 -6.33 27.15
N PRO A 115 32.30 -7.62 27.44
CA PRO A 115 30.96 -8.09 27.79
C PRO A 115 30.42 -7.56 29.13
N PRO A 116 29.10 -7.33 29.25
CA PRO A 116 28.43 -7.16 30.54
C PRO A 116 28.33 -8.50 31.29
N ALA A 117 27.84 -8.46 32.54
CA ALA A 117 27.69 -9.65 33.38
C ALA A 117 26.27 -10.22 33.27
N ILE A 118 26.05 -11.13 32.32
CA ILE A 118 24.81 -11.93 32.30
C ILE A 118 24.77 -12.77 33.58
N GLN A 119 23.72 -12.61 34.38
CA GLN A 119 23.52 -13.32 35.64
C GLN A 119 22.19 -14.07 35.60
N ARG A 120 22.12 -15.23 36.23
CA ARG A 120 20.93 -16.07 36.28
C ARG A 120 20.42 -16.10 37.71
N GLU A 121 19.31 -15.41 37.99
CA GLU A 121 18.77 -15.28 39.35
C GLU A 121 18.00 -16.54 39.80
N THR A 122 17.35 -17.25 38.88
CA THR A 122 16.58 -18.48 39.18
C THR A 122 16.92 -19.62 38.20
N THR A 123 16.22 -20.76 38.26
CA THR A 123 16.39 -21.83 37.28
C THR A 123 15.95 -21.42 35.88
N ASP A 124 15.09 -20.41 35.75
CA ASP A 124 14.31 -20.16 34.55
C ASP A 124 14.51 -18.70 34.08
N ASP A 125 14.52 -17.73 35.00
CA ASP A 125 14.81 -16.32 34.73
C ASP A 125 16.32 -16.05 34.54
N VAL A 126 16.68 -15.33 33.47
CA VAL A 126 18.07 -14.95 33.15
C VAL A 126 18.13 -13.45 32.84
N VAL A 127 19.01 -12.74 33.53
CA VAL A 127 18.97 -11.28 33.67
C VAL A 127 20.30 -10.66 33.19
N SER A 128 20.19 -9.63 32.36
CA SER A 128 21.35 -8.90 31.84
C SER A 128 21.80 -7.81 32.82
N SER A 129 22.91 -8.02 33.53
CA SER A 129 23.38 -7.12 34.59
C SER A 129 24.62 -6.32 34.17
N PHE A 130 24.55 -4.98 34.26
CA PHE A 130 25.51 -4.10 33.57
C PHE A 130 26.67 -3.57 34.43
N GLY A 131 26.51 -3.52 35.76
CA GLY A 131 27.60 -3.31 36.74
C GLY A 131 28.18 -1.89 36.84
N THR A 132 29.20 -1.72 37.70
CA THR A 132 29.82 -0.40 37.94
C THR A 132 30.62 0.13 36.74
N GLY A 133 30.30 1.36 36.30
CA GLY A 133 31.25 2.21 35.57
C GLY A 133 30.66 2.99 34.39
N ASP A 134 31.28 2.79 33.23
CA ASP A 134 30.83 3.29 31.93
C ASP A 134 29.56 2.58 31.47
N PRO A 135 28.77 3.17 30.55
CA PRO A 135 27.68 2.46 29.89
C PRO A 135 28.13 1.15 29.22
N ARG A 136 27.26 0.15 29.27
CA ARG A 136 27.40 -1.19 28.69
C ARG A 136 26.12 -1.53 27.94
N GLY A 137 26.21 -2.45 26.98
CA GLY A 137 25.02 -2.96 26.33
C GLY A 137 25.10 -4.38 25.80
N LEU A 138 23.95 -4.89 25.40
CA LEU A 138 23.76 -6.07 24.56
C LEU A 138 22.91 -5.64 23.36
N ARG A 139 23.25 -6.07 22.15
CA ARG A 139 22.52 -5.76 20.92
C ARG A 139 22.11 -7.07 20.25
N TYR A 140 20.87 -7.18 19.81
CA TYR A 140 20.44 -8.35 19.05
C TYR A 140 21.27 -8.50 17.76
N VAL A 141 21.54 -9.73 17.34
CA VAL A 141 22.43 -10.00 16.20
C VAL A 141 21.79 -9.54 14.89
N GLU A 142 20.49 -9.78 14.74
CA GLU A 142 19.69 -9.41 13.56
C GLU A 142 19.08 -8.01 13.66
N CYS A 143 18.49 -7.55 12.56
CA CYS A 143 17.82 -6.26 12.45
C CYS A 143 16.31 -6.47 12.33
N LEU A 144 15.52 -5.80 13.17
CA LEU A 144 14.07 -5.95 13.13
C LEU A 144 13.46 -5.03 12.05
N PRO A 145 12.57 -5.53 11.17
CA PRO A 145 11.99 -4.78 10.06
C PRO A 145 10.88 -3.82 10.53
N VAL A 146 11.27 -2.77 11.25
CA VAL A 146 10.33 -1.81 11.87
C VAL A 146 9.55 -0.94 10.89
N ASP A 147 9.83 -0.98 9.58
CA ASP A 147 9.17 -0.10 8.61
C ASP A 147 7.74 -0.52 8.22
N LEU A 148 7.31 -1.71 8.67
CA LEU A 148 5.94 -2.21 8.53
C LEU A 148 5.07 -1.95 9.77
N GLY A 149 5.70 -1.72 10.93
CA GLY A 149 5.09 -1.69 12.25
C GLY A 149 5.53 -2.88 13.12
N MET A 150 5.71 -2.66 14.43
CA MET A 150 6.16 -3.69 15.37
C MET A 150 5.89 -3.30 16.84
N SER A 151 5.47 -4.25 17.66
CA SER A 151 5.51 -4.13 19.13
C SER A 151 6.84 -4.66 19.67
N ILE A 152 7.42 -3.98 20.65
CA ILE A 152 8.67 -4.37 21.31
C ILE A 152 8.48 -4.21 22.82
N THR A 153 8.58 -5.32 23.56
CA THR A 153 8.36 -5.39 25.01
C THR A 153 9.66 -5.67 25.75
N ALA A 154 9.87 -5.02 26.89
CA ALA A 154 10.99 -5.31 27.79
C ALA A 154 10.68 -4.93 29.25
N THR A 155 11.12 -5.77 30.18
CA THR A 155 11.05 -5.47 31.62
C THR A 155 12.38 -4.88 32.11
N LEU A 156 12.35 -3.60 32.49
CA LEU A 156 13.52 -2.82 32.90
C LEU A 156 13.57 -2.66 34.42
N ARG A 157 14.64 -3.13 35.05
CA ARG A 157 14.89 -3.01 36.50
C ARG A 157 16.02 -2.02 36.78
N ALA A 158 15.68 -0.90 37.42
CA ALA A 158 16.64 0.14 37.80
C ALA A 158 16.97 0.09 39.31
N PRO A 159 18.20 0.40 39.72
CA PRO A 159 18.60 0.28 41.12
C PRO A 159 17.85 1.24 42.03
N ARG A 160 17.40 0.76 43.20
CA ARG A 160 16.83 1.62 44.25
C ARG A 160 17.81 2.70 44.70
N GLY A 161 17.35 3.96 44.85
CA GLY A 161 18.18 5.02 45.41
C GLY A 161 17.47 6.36 45.60
N THR A 162 18.28 7.39 45.86
CA THR A 162 17.85 8.80 45.94
C THR A 162 17.87 9.47 44.57
N ALA A 163 17.06 10.52 44.41
CA ALA A 163 17.01 11.40 43.24
C ALA A 163 18.40 11.75 42.67
N CYS A 164 18.59 11.62 41.36
CA CYS A 164 19.85 11.95 40.72
C CYS A 164 20.04 13.47 40.61
N ALA A 165 21.14 13.99 41.18
CA ALA A 165 21.45 15.42 41.15
C ALA A 165 21.71 15.96 39.72
N THR A 166 22.16 15.08 38.82
CA THR A 166 22.29 15.28 37.37
C THR A 166 21.94 13.96 36.67
N ARG A 167 21.30 14.02 35.49
CA ARG A 167 21.13 12.83 34.63
C ARG A 167 22.47 12.33 34.08
N GLU A 168 23.38 13.27 33.80
CA GLU A 168 24.77 12.96 33.50
C GLU A 168 25.43 12.25 34.69
N GLY A 169 25.85 11.00 34.48
CA GLY A 169 26.41 10.14 35.53
C GLY A 169 25.42 9.38 36.40
N CYS A 170 24.10 9.53 36.19
CA CYS A 170 23.08 8.76 36.90
C CYS A 170 23.08 7.28 36.48
N GLU A 171 22.61 6.40 37.37
CA GLU A 171 22.42 4.97 37.07
C GLU A 171 21.04 4.72 36.43
N TYR A 172 20.96 3.82 35.44
CA TYR A 172 19.75 3.54 34.65
C TYR A 172 19.78 2.18 33.96
N ALA A 173 18.59 1.63 33.69
CA ALA A 173 18.33 0.61 32.66
C ALA A 173 17.67 1.27 31.44
N SER A 174 17.87 0.72 30.24
CA SER A 174 17.33 1.29 29.00
C SER A 174 17.12 0.20 27.95
N ILE A 175 15.98 0.23 27.26
CA ILE A 175 15.87 -0.31 25.90
C ILE A 175 16.20 0.81 24.90
N VAL A 176 16.81 0.44 23.77
CA VAL A 176 17.32 1.34 22.74
C VAL A 176 17.06 0.73 21.36
N LEU A 177 16.47 1.51 20.46
CA LEU A 177 16.38 1.21 19.03
C LEU A 177 17.45 2.01 18.30
N THR A 178 18.31 1.35 17.52
CA THR A 178 19.46 2.01 16.88
C THR A 178 19.74 1.48 15.48
N ALA A 179 20.23 2.36 14.59
CA ALA A 179 20.84 1.97 13.33
C ALA A 179 22.34 1.61 13.48
N VAL A 180 22.94 1.83 14.67
CA VAL A 180 24.39 1.76 14.88
C VAL A 180 24.81 0.40 15.47
N PRO A 181 25.77 -0.33 14.86
CA PRO A 181 26.08 -1.70 15.29
C PRO A 181 26.97 -1.82 16.54
N ASP A 182 27.60 -0.75 17.02
CA ASP A 182 28.49 -0.74 18.21
C ASP A 182 28.49 0.64 18.92
N MET A 183 28.89 0.68 20.19
CA MET A 183 28.96 1.90 21.01
C MET A 183 30.40 2.27 21.37
N ALA A 184 30.73 3.57 21.39
CA ALA A 184 32.04 4.02 21.84
C ALA A 184 32.20 3.83 23.36
N ARG A 185 33.34 3.28 23.81
CA ARG A 185 33.61 3.06 25.25
C ARG A 185 33.46 4.36 26.05
N GLY A 186 32.55 4.37 27.02
CA GLY A 186 32.27 5.52 27.89
C GLY A 186 31.12 6.42 27.42
N ALA A 187 30.64 6.24 26.19
CA ALA A 187 29.45 6.91 25.66
C ALA A 187 28.21 6.00 25.78
N SER A 188 27.02 6.60 25.74
CA SER A 188 25.78 5.88 25.44
C SER A 188 25.79 5.37 23.99
N LEU A 189 24.97 4.38 23.69
CA LEU A 189 24.61 3.97 22.34
C LEU A 189 23.80 5.10 21.66
N PRO A 190 24.06 5.46 20.38
CA PRO A 190 23.24 6.43 19.68
C PRO A 190 21.83 5.87 19.44
N ASP A 191 20.81 6.59 19.91
CA ASP A 191 19.42 6.16 19.92
C ASP A 191 18.57 6.88 18.86
N GLU A 192 17.84 6.12 18.02
CA GLU A 192 16.72 6.68 17.25
C GLU A 192 15.44 6.73 18.11
N LEU A 193 15.32 5.77 19.03
CA LEU A 193 14.47 5.83 20.21
C LEU A 193 15.20 5.17 21.38
N SER A 194 15.10 5.70 22.59
CA SER A 194 15.39 4.95 23.80
C SER A 194 14.42 5.26 24.92
N VAL A 195 14.01 4.23 25.65
CA VAL A 195 13.17 4.36 26.86
C VAL A 195 14.04 3.97 28.05
N ARG A 196 14.25 4.92 28.96
CA ARG A 196 15.28 4.84 30.00
C ARG A 196 14.69 5.04 31.39
N VAL A 197 14.77 3.98 32.21
CA VAL A 197 14.34 3.97 33.62
C VAL A 197 15.54 4.28 34.50
N TYR A 198 15.49 5.42 35.20
CA TYR A 198 16.58 5.85 36.08
C TYR A 198 16.44 5.31 37.50
N ARG A 199 17.53 5.38 38.27
CA ARG A 199 17.60 5.10 39.72
C ARG A 199 16.57 5.86 40.58
N ASP A 200 16.08 6.99 40.11
CA ASP A 200 15.02 7.78 40.74
C ASP A 200 13.60 7.46 40.23
N ARG A 201 13.49 6.39 39.43
CA ARG A 201 12.27 5.81 38.86
C ARG A 201 11.44 6.75 38.01
N ILE A 202 12.06 7.82 37.51
CA ILE A 202 11.54 8.59 36.39
C ILE A 202 11.93 7.86 35.10
N VAL A 203 10.97 7.73 34.17
CA VAL A 203 11.19 7.16 32.84
C VAL A 203 11.29 8.29 31.83
N GLU A 204 12.43 8.41 31.15
CA GLU A 204 12.59 9.34 30.02
C GLU A 204 12.47 8.58 28.70
N VAL A 205 11.70 9.14 27.76
CA VAL A 205 11.71 8.72 26.36
C VAL A 205 12.59 9.70 25.59
N ARG A 206 13.51 9.15 24.80
CA ARG A 206 14.64 9.89 24.24
C ARG A 206 14.84 9.54 22.76
N ARG A 207 15.43 10.48 22.02
CA ARG A 207 15.87 10.33 20.63
C ARG A 207 17.09 11.22 20.37
N ALA A 208 18.06 10.72 19.60
CA ALA A 208 19.31 11.40 19.24
C ALA A 208 20.02 12.01 20.48
N GLY A 209 20.05 11.26 21.57
CA GLY A 209 20.62 11.64 22.86
C GLY A 209 19.82 12.66 23.67
N ARG A 210 18.66 13.13 23.20
CA ARG A 210 17.81 14.15 23.87
C ARG A 210 16.54 13.51 24.42
N VAL A 211 16.07 14.01 25.56
CA VAL A 211 14.72 13.70 26.04
C VAL A 211 13.71 14.33 25.08
N ILE A 212 12.76 13.52 24.59
CA ILE A 212 11.60 13.99 23.83
C ILE A 212 10.35 14.03 24.71
N ASP A 213 10.23 13.10 25.67
CA ASP A 213 9.17 13.11 26.68
C ASP A 213 9.50 12.36 27.98
N THR A 214 8.62 12.38 28.97
CA THR A 214 8.86 11.81 30.30
C THR A 214 7.57 11.36 30.98
N ALA A 215 7.56 10.15 31.54
CA ALA A 215 6.38 9.62 32.23
C ALA A 215 5.94 10.52 33.40
N PRO A 216 4.62 10.75 33.60
CA PRO A 216 4.12 11.83 34.45
C PRO A 216 4.36 11.67 35.97
N GLN A 217 4.74 10.47 36.44
CA GLN A 217 5.08 10.22 37.85
C GLN A 217 6.25 9.22 37.99
N SER A 218 6.81 9.13 39.20
CA SER A 218 7.84 8.14 39.56
C SER A 218 7.23 6.81 40.00
N PHE A 219 7.70 5.68 39.48
CA PHE A 219 7.10 4.36 39.74
C PHE A 219 7.36 3.80 41.16
N GLY A 220 6.45 2.92 41.61
CA GLY A 220 6.37 2.43 43.00
C GLY A 220 7.20 1.18 43.31
N ILE A 221 7.46 0.32 42.32
CA ILE A 221 8.29 -0.89 42.45
C ILE A 221 9.61 -0.74 41.66
N ASP A 222 10.39 -1.81 41.53
CA ASP A 222 11.70 -1.80 40.85
C ASP A 222 11.63 -2.20 39.38
N ASP A 223 10.63 -3.00 39.01
CA ASP A 223 10.40 -3.52 37.66
C ASP A 223 9.39 -2.61 36.94
N VAL A 224 9.78 -2.12 35.76
CA VAL A 224 8.93 -1.33 34.86
C VAL A 224 8.85 -2.06 33.53
N ASN A 225 7.63 -2.47 33.16
CA ASN A 225 7.36 -3.06 31.86
C ASN A 225 7.22 -1.91 30.86
N VAL A 226 7.98 -1.98 29.77
CA VAL A 226 7.91 -1.02 28.66
C VAL A 226 7.41 -1.75 27.42
N THR A 227 6.36 -1.21 26.80
CA THR A 227 5.97 -1.56 25.43
C THR A 227 6.26 -0.35 24.55
N ILE A 228 7.06 -0.55 23.51
CA ILE A 228 7.24 0.40 22.41
C ILE A 228 6.45 -0.15 21.24
N GLU A 229 5.48 0.60 20.75
CA GLU A 229 4.67 0.19 19.60
C GLU A 229 5.01 1.12 18.43
N LEU A 230 5.40 0.55 17.31
CA LEU A 230 5.82 1.28 16.11
C LEU A 230 4.76 1.12 15.02
N SER A 231 4.37 2.21 14.37
CA SER A 231 3.45 2.18 13.22
C SER A 231 3.95 3.06 12.06
N PRO A 232 3.66 2.69 10.80
CA PRO A 232 3.88 3.59 9.66
C PRO A 232 2.80 4.68 9.62
N GLY A 233 3.17 5.90 9.22
CA GLY A 233 2.23 7.01 9.10
C GLY A 233 2.78 8.19 8.31
N VAL A 234 2.08 9.33 8.36
CA VAL A 234 2.45 10.57 7.66
C VAL A 234 2.69 11.70 8.65
N SER A 235 3.77 12.45 8.48
CA SER A 235 3.95 13.73 9.16
C SER A 235 4.55 14.77 8.21
N GLY A 236 3.86 15.91 8.07
CA GLY A 236 4.28 17.01 7.19
C GLY A 236 4.32 16.66 5.69
N GLY A 237 3.50 15.72 5.22
CA GLY A 237 3.47 15.28 3.82
C GLY A 237 4.58 14.30 3.42
N ALA A 238 5.35 13.79 4.38
CA ALA A 238 6.31 12.70 4.18
C ALA A 238 5.88 11.47 5.00
N ALA A 239 6.35 10.27 4.61
CA ALA A 239 6.11 9.03 5.35
C ALA A 239 7.12 8.86 6.49
N TRP A 240 6.64 8.57 7.70
CA TRP A 240 7.41 8.37 8.93
C TRP A 240 7.05 7.04 9.59
N ILE A 241 7.91 6.59 10.51
CA ILE A 241 7.52 5.67 11.57
C ILE A 241 7.21 6.50 12.82
N PHE A 242 6.02 6.27 13.36
CA PHE A 242 5.53 6.78 14.63
C PHE A 242 5.85 5.78 15.74
N ALA A 243 5.85 6.25 16.99
CA ALA A 243 5.81 5.36 18.14
C ALA A 243 4.76 5.79 19.16
N ARG A 244 4.11 4.80 19.77
CA ARG A 244 3.50 4.86 21.11
C ARG A 244 4.52 4.32 22.12
N VAL A 245 4.51 4.82 23.35
CA VAL A 245 5.32 4.24 24.43
C VAL A 245 4.44 4.05 25.66
N LEU A 246 4.10 2.81 25.94
CA LEU A 246 3.34 2.41 27.11
C LEU A 246 4.31 1.97 28.22
N VAL A 247 4.09 2.48 29.43
CA VAL A 247 4.83 2.09 30.63
C VAL A 247 3.86 1.55 31.66
N ALA A 248 4.05 0.28 32.03
CA ALA A 248 3.22 -0.43 32.97
C ALA A 248 4.01 -0.84 34.21
N GLN A 249 3.36 -0.82 35.36
CA GLN A 249 3.90 -1.33 36.61
C GLN A 249 3.08 -2.54 37.04
N THR A 250 3.74 -3.64 37.40
CA THR A 250 3.08 -4.90 37.79
C THR A 250 2.05 -4.69 38.92
N GLY A 251 0.77 -4.86 38.59
CA GLY A 251 -0.35 -4.66 39.52
C GLY A 251 -0.85 -3.21 39.66
N VAL A 252 -0.54 -2.33 38.70
CA VAL A 252 -0.95 -0.92 38.62
C VAL A 252 -1.32 -0.59 37.17
N ASP A 253 -2.05 0.51 36.95
CA ASP A 253 -2.46 1.00 35.63
C ASP A 253 -1.28 1.21 34.67
N THR A 254 -1.51 0.96 33.37
CA THR A 254 -0.60 1.30 32.26
C THR A 254 -0.74 2.78 31.91
N TRP A 255 0.37 3.49 31.67
CA TRP A 255 0.35 4.88 31.20
C TRP A 255 0.99 5.01 29.82
N ASP A 256 0.34 5.74 28.92
CA ASP A 256 0.92 6.21 27.66
C ASP A 256 1.78 7.46 27.93
N VAL A 257 3.05 7.42 27.54
CA VAL A 257 4.02 8.52 27.78
C VAL A 257 3.84 9.66 26.77
N PHE A 258 3.10 9.46 25.68
CA PHE A 258 2.80 10.48 24.69
C PHE A 258 1.31 10.88 24.69
N ALA A 259 0.55 10.59 25.75
CA ALA A 259 -0.90 10.85 25.82
C ALA A 259 -1.33 12.29 25.47
N ASP A 260 -0.48 13.30 25.73
CA ASP A 260 -0.72 14.72 25.40
C ASP A 260 -0.35 15.10 23.94
N SER A 261 -0.21 14.11 23.03
CA SER A 261 0.16 14.34 21.62
C SER A 261 -1.05 14.49 20.69
N ASP A 262 -0.92 15.36 19.68
CA ASP A 262 -1.96 15.62 18.67
C ASP A 262 -2.27 14.38 17.79
N ASP A 263 -1.34 13.41 17.70
CA ASP A 263 -1.45 12.19 16.88
C ASP A 263 -2.05 10.97 17.64
N GLY A 264 -2.76 11.21 18.75
CA GLY A 264 -3.52 10.18 19.49
C GLY A 264 -2.65 9.25 20.35
N GLY A 265 -1.74 9.80 21.15
CA GLY A 265 -0.79 9.00 21.95
C GLY A 265 0.46 8.56 21.17
N ARG A 266 0.64 9.06 19.94
CA ARG A 266 1.75 8.68 19.06
C ARG A 266 2.65 9.86 18.72
N ARG A 267 3.86 9.57 18.26
CA ARG A 267 4.83 10.60 17.89
C ARG A 267 5.70 10.20 16.73
N ALA A 268 5.75 11.04 15.70
CA ALA A 268 6.63 10.85 14.55
C ALA A 268 8.11 10.78 14.97
N LEU A 269 8.74 9.61 14.79
CA LEU A 269 10.13 9.38 15.15
C LEU A 269 11.07 9.58 13.96
N ILE A 270 11.00 8.71 12.95
CA ILE A 270 11.99 8.66 11.87
C ILE A 270 11.30 8.73 10.50
N PRO A 271 11.78 9.52 9.53
CA PRO A 271 11.31 9.41 8.16
C PRO A 271 11.60 8.00 7.62
N ARG A 272 10.65 7.33 6.95
CA ARG A 272 10.87 5.97 6.41
C ARG A 272 12.04 5.92 5.43
N GLU A 273 12.32 7.02 4.75
CA GLU A 273 13.47 7.19 3.86
C GLU A 273 14.85 7.32 4.56
N HIS A 274 14.89 7.43 5.90
CA HIS A 274 16.14 7.29 6.67
C HIS A 274 16.40 5.85 7.13
N LEU A 275 15.39 4.97 7.09
CA LEU A 275 15.58 3.53 7.34
C LEU A 275 16.15 2.82 6.11
N ALA A 276 15.85 3.30 4.89
CA ALA A 276 16.38 2.75 3.65
C ALA A 276 17.73 3.38 3.25
N GLY A 277 18.72 2.57 2.90
CA GLY A 277 19.99 3.10 2.36
C GLY A 277 20.88 2.05 1.69
N GLU A 278 21.80 2.50 0.84
CA GLU A 278 22.86 1.64 0.28
C GLU A 278 23.87 1.27 1.38
N GLY A 279 23.84 0.04 1.86
CA GLY A 279 24.75 -0.36 2.95
C GLY A 279 24.63 -1.81 3.43
N PHE A 280 25.18 -2.04 4.62
CA PHE A 280 25.15 -3.29 5.37
C PHE A 280 24.56 -3.04 6.76
N GLY A 281 24.05 -4.08 7.42
CA GLY A 281 23.25 -3.91 8.64
C GLY A 281 21.84 -3.39 8.33
N CYS A 282 21.19 -2.72 9.27
CA CYS A 282 19.74 -2.57 9.21
C CYS A 282 19.22 -1.68 8.07
N ALA A 283 20.07 -0.81 7.49
CA ALA A 283 19.74 -0.03 6.29
C ALA A 283 19.35 -0.89 5.07
N ALA A 284 19.81 -2.15 5.02
CA ALA A 284 19.49 -3.10 3.96
C ALA A 284 18.09 -3.72 4.09
N VAL A 285 17.51 -3.74 5.30
CA VAL A 285 16.19 -4.32 5.62
C VAL A 285 15.21 -3.29 6.19
N ARG A 286 15.50 -1.99 6.03
CA ARG A 286 14.74 -0.86 6.61
C ARG A 286 14.50 -0.96 8.12
N GLY A 287 15.39 -1.66 8.81
CA GLY A 287 15.19 -2.03 10.20
C GLY A 287 15.93 -1.16 11.22
N LEU A 288 15.78 -1.53 12.49
CA LEU A 288 16.63 -1.08 13.59
C LEU A 288 17.12 -2.30 14.38
N TYR A 289 18.29 -2.18 15.02
CA TYR A 289 18.72 -3.10 16.05
C TYR A 289 17.96 -2.79 17.34
N VAL A 290 17.42 -3.81 18.00
CA VAL A 290 17.09 -3.74 19.43
C VAL A 290 18.38 -3.91 20.23
N ALA A 291 18.57 -3.02 21.20
CA ALA A 291 19.67 -3.05 22.13
C ALA A 291 19.22 -2.70 23.55
N LEU A 292 19.91 -3.27 24.52
CA LEU A 292 19.78 -2.99 25.93
C LEU A 292 21.00 -2.20 26.36
N GLU A 293 20.81 -1.07 27.04
CA GLU A 293 21.91 -0.27 27.60
C GLU A 293 21.70 -0.07 29.10
N GLY A 294 22.71 -0.43 29.89
CA GLY A 294 22.71 -0.25 31.33
C GLY A 294 23.96 0.44 31.85
N ARG A 295 23.81 1.14 32.97
CA ARG A 295 24.91 1.76 33.71
C ARG A 295 24.63 1.78 35.20
N GLY A 296 25.35 0.98 35.98
CA GLY A 296 25.22 0.96 37.44
C GLY A 296 25.14 -0.43 38.06
N ASN A 297 25.24 -0.51 39.38
CA ASN A 297 24.97 -1.75 40.11
C ASN A 297 23.46 -2.02 40.14
N TYR A 298 23.04 -3.29 40.07
CA TYR A 298 21.62 -3.68 40.08
C TYR A 298 20.80 -2.93 39.02
N VAL A 299 21.45 -2.71 37.87
CA VAL A 299 20.83 -2.34 36.60
C VAL A 299 20.72 -3.63 35.83
N ASP A 300 19.48 -4.04 35.63
CA ASP A 300 19.12 -5.37 35.24
C ASP A 300 18.02 -5.26 34.16
N VAL A 301 18.14 -6.03 33.08
CA VAL A 301 17.08 -6.15 32.08
C VAL A 301 16.73 -7.62 31.93
N ASP A 302 15.44 -7.87 32.04
CA ASP A 302 14.80 -9.18 31.93
C ASP A 302 14.17 -9.34 30.53
N ALA A 303 13.36 -10.38 30.31
CA ALA A 303 12.92 -10.83 28.99
C ALA A 303 12.55 -9.72 27.99
N VAL A 304 13.06 -9.85 26.75
CA VAL A 304 12.75 -8.95 25.63
C VAL A 304 11.93 -9.73 24.60
N GLY A 305 10.76 -9.20 24.28
CA GLY A 305 9.89 -9.66 23.20
C GLY A 305 9.86 -8.67 22.04
N SER A 306 9.62 -9.16 20.83
CA SER A 306 9.16 -8.30 19.72
C SER A 306 8.24 -9.06 18.78
N ASP A 307 7.12 -8.46 18.43
CA ASP A 307 6.09 -9.01 17.55
C ASP A 307 5.89 -8.04 16.37
N PRO A 308 6.26 -8.42 15.13
CA PRO A 308 6.00 -7.59 13.96
C PRO A 308 4.49 -7.56 13.70
N TYR A 309 3.95 -6.39 13.38
CA TYR A 309 2.52 -6.31 13.07
C TYR A 309 2.26 -6.74 11.62
N GLU A 310 1.46 -7.79 11.42
CA GLU A 310 0.84 -8.08 10.12
C GLU A 310 -0.42 -7.22 9.95
N CYS A 311 -0.18 -5.91 9.84
CA CYS A 311 -1.17 -4.93 9.38
C CYS A 311 -1.49 -5.14 7.89
N ALA A 312 -2.67 -4.66 7.47
CA ALA A 312 -2.95 -4.34 6.07
C ALA A 312 -2.03 -3.20 5.59
N ASN A 313 -0.78 -3.51 5.23
CA ASN A 313 0.22 -2.51 4.85
C ASN A 313 0.43 -2.49 3.32
N PRO A 314 -0.08 -1.47 2.61
CA PRO A 314 0.15 -1.27 1.17
C PRO A 314 1.62 -1.29 0.72
N SER A 315 2.60 -1.14 1.62
CA SER A 315 4.05 -1.15 1.35
C SER A 315 4.73 -2.53 1.49
N ASN A 316 4.02 -3.57 1.97
CA ASN A 316 4.62 -4.86 2.35
C ASN A 316 4.85 -5.78 1.14
N PHE A 317 5.85 -5.45 0.33
CA PHE A 317 6.26 -6.27 -0.82
C PHE A 317 7.30 -7.32 -0.42
N ARG A 318 7.00 -8.59 -0.67
CA ARG A 318 7.88 -9.74 -0.49
C ARG A 318 8.43 -10.19 -1.86
N THR A 319 9.73 -10.49 -1.95
CA THR A 319 10.31 -11.14 -3.14
C THR A 319 9.90 -12.60 -3.19
N ILE A 320 9.40 -13.08 -4.33
CA ILE A 320 9.09 -14.50 -4.52
C ILE A 320 10.39 -15.31 -4.56
N GLU A 321 10.44 -16.48 -3.90
CA GLU A 321 11.66 -17.28 -3.83
C GLU A 321 12.09 -17.76 -5.23
N GLY A 322 13.37 -17.61 -5.57
CA GLY A 322 13.91 -17.93 -6.90
C GLY A 322 13.75 -16.82 -7.95
N ALA A 323 12.94 -15.78 -7.74
CA ALA A 323 12.64 -14.70 -8.71
C ALA A 323 13.82 -13.76 -9.07
N SER A 324 15.05 -14.13 -8.72
CA SER A 324 16.29 -13.35 -8.87
C SER A 324 16.62 -12.86 -10.29
N THR A 325 15.93 -13.35 -11.32
CA THR A 325 15.99 -12.86 -12.70
C THR A 325 14.64 -12.31 -13.15
N GLY A 326 14.48 -10.99 -13.11
CA GLY A 326 13.31 -10.30 -13.66
C GLY A 326 13.07 -10.64 -15.13
N LEU A 327 11.79 -10.77 -15.49
CA LEU A 327 11.33 -11.27 -16.78
C LEU A 327 11.54 -10.23 -17.89
N ASP A 328 12.17 -10.62 -18.99
CA ASP A 328 12.29 -9.85 -20.22
C ASP A 328 11.67 -10.62 -21.40
N HIS A 329 11.73 -10.04 -22.60
CA HIS A 329 11.16 -10.66 -23.82
C HIS A 329 11.68 -12.08 -24.07
N THR A 330 12.94 -12.38 -23.70
CA THR A 330 13.53 -13.72 -23.86
C THR A 330 12.99 -14.68 -22.80
N ALA A 331 12.86 -14.24 -21.54
CA ALA A 331 12.24 -15.03 -20.47
C ALA A 331 10.78 -15.40 -20.77
N LEU A 332 10.01 -14.43 -21.30
CA LEU A 332 8.61 -14.60 -21.72
C LEU A 332 8.46 -15.36 -23.06
N ARG A 333 9.57 -15.65 -23.75
CA ARG A 333 9.63 -16.26 -25.09
C ARG A 333 8.89 -15.48 -26.19
N ALA A 334 8.82 -14.16 -26.07
CA ALA A 334 8.34 -13.27 -27.14
C ALA A 334 9.36 -13.24 -28.30
N ALA A 335 8.89 -13.12 -29.53
CA ALA A 335 9.78 -13.14 -30.69
C ALA A 335 10.43 -11.77 -30.96
N ASP A 336 11.75 -11.76 -31.22
CA ASP A 336 12.56 -10.58 -31.55
C ASP A 336 11.90 -9.66 -32.60
N ALA A 337 11.21 -10.27 -33.58
CA ALA A 337 10.51 -9.61 -34.67
C ALA A 337 9.49 -8.55 -34.20
N TRP A 338 8.92 -8.71 -33.00
CA TRP A 338 7.97 -7.76 -32.43
C TRP A 338 8.34 -7.23 -31.04
N ALA A 339 9.26 -7.88 -30.30
CA ALA A 339 9.56 -7.56 -28.89
C ALA A 339 11.04 -7.20 -28.57
N ALA A 340 11.98 -7.24 -29.53
CA ALA A 340 13.42 -7.01 -29.26
C ALA A 340 13.78 -5.60 -28.73
N GLY A 341 12.86 -4.63 -28.81
CA GLY A 341 13.01 -3.29 -28.26
C GLY A 341 12.66 -3.16 -26.78
N GLY A 342 12.14 -4.23 -26.17
CA GLY A 342 11.71 -4.30 -24.77
C GLY A 342 10.23 -4.61 -24.62
N VAL A 343 9.86 -5.07 -23.42
CA VAL A 343 8.48 -5.28 -22.96
C VAL A 343 8.11 -4.25 -21.88
N GLY A 344 6.82 -4.04 -21.64
CA GLY A 344 6.29 -3.27 -20.51
C GLY A 344 4.76 -3.33 -20.45
N ALA A 345 4.16 -2.55 -19.57
CA ALA A 345 2.71 -2.54 -19.30
C ALA A 345 2.13 -3.98 -19.20
N PRO A 346 2.57 -4.76 -18.20
CA PRO A 346 2.01 -6.08 -17.97
C PRO A 346 0.57 -5.98 -17.44
N THR A 347 -0.14 -7.10 -17.53
CA THR A 347 -1.34 -7.41 -16.75
C THR A 347 -1.33 -8.90 -16.43
N LEU A 348 -1.94 -9.29 -15.30
CA LEU A 348 -1.87 -10.63 -14.72
C LEU A 348 -3.24 -11.30 -14.67
N GLY A 349 -3.28 -12.63 -14.77
CA GLY A 349 -4.45 -13.43 -14.44
C GLY A 349 -4.04 -14.76 -13.80
N SER A 350 -4.49 -15.01 -12.57
CA SER A 350 -4.36 -16.30 -11.88
C SER A 350 -5.53 -17.23 -12.22
N TYR A 351 -5.27 -18.53 -12.39
CA TYR A 351 -6.30 -19.54 -12.58
C TYR A 351 -5.81 -20.94 -12.17
N PHE A 352 -6.69 -21.80 -11.66
CA PHE A 352 -6.30 -23.15 -11.24
C PHE A 352 -6.05 -24.10 -12.42
N VAL A 353 -5.06 -25.00 -12.25
CA VAL A 353 -4.89 -26.18 -13.10
C VAL A 353 -4.75 -27.44 -12.23
N GLY A 354 -5.87 -27.85 -11.64
CA GLY A 354 -5.98 -29.07 -10.83
C GLY A 354 -5.80 -28.79 -9.34
N VAL A 355 -4.55 -28.65 -8.88
CA VAL A 355 -4.22 -28.30 -7.49
C VAL A 355 -3.19 -27.17 -7.36
N ASP A 356 -2.50 -26.84 -8.46
CA ASP A 356 -1.50 -25.79 -8.54
C ASP A 356 -2.10 -24.56 -9.26
N ASP A 357 -1.68 -23.36 -8.89
CA ASP A 357 -2.05 -22.14 -9.62
C ASP A 357 -1.26 -22.04 -10.94
N ALA A 358 -1.93 -21.47 -11.94
CA ALA A 358 -1.38 -21.12 -13.25
C ALA A 358 -1.58 -19.63 -13.51
N TRP A 359 -0.68 -19.08 -14.32
CA TRP A 359 -0.57 -17.64 -14.52
C TRP A 359 -0.57 -17.32 -16.02
N ASP A 360 -1.43 -16.40 -16.42
CA ASP A 360 -1.34 -15.68 -17.69
C ASP A 360 -0.74 -14.29 -17.44
N VAL A 361 0.17 -13.88 -18.32
CA VAL A 361 0.66 -12.50 -18.42
C VAL A 361 0.48 -12.02 -19.85
N TYR A 362 -0.13 -10.86 -20.04
CA TYR A 362 -0.10 -10.11 -21.30
C TYR A 362 0.71 -8.83 -21.10
N PHE A 363 1.36 -8.35 -22.15
CA PHE A 363 2.30 -7.24 -22.07
C PHE A 363 2.40 -6.50 -23.41
N ASP A 364 2.64 -5.18 -23.37
CA ASP A 364 3.09 -4.46 -24.57
C ASP A 364 4.55 -4.78 -24.88
N ALA A 365 4.88 -4.83 -26.16
CA ALA A 365 6.27 -4.82 -26.61
C ALA A 365 6.41 -4.16 -27.98
N THR A 366 7.66 -3.88 -28.34
CA THR A 366 8.01 -3.25 -29.61
C THR A 366 9.36 -3.75 -30.11
N ASN A 367 9.62 -3.64 -31.41
CA ASN A 367 10.85 -4.08 -32.06
C ASN A 367 11.92 -2.96 -32.19
N VAL A 368 11.69 -1.80 -31.56
CA VAL A 368 12.68 -0.71 -31.44
C VAL A 368 12.78 -0.26 -29.97
N PRO A 369 13.95 0.19 -29.47
CA PRO A 369 14.12 0.53 -28.06
C PRO A 369 13.02 1.44 -27.51
N ARG A 370 12.35 1.05 -26.41
CA ARG A 370 11.21 1.81 -25.83
C ARG A 370 11.59 3.24 -25.44
N THR A 371 12.86 3.48 -25.09
CA THR A 371 13.43 4.84 -24.87
C THR A 371 13.27 5.81 -26.04
N ASN A 372 13.01 5.33 -27.26
CA ASN A 372 12.69 6.19 -28.40
C ASN A 372 11.39 7.01 -28.20
N GLU A 373 10.44 6.55 -27.36
CA GLU A 373 9.19 7.27 -27.04
C GLU A 373 9.43 8.72 -26.58
N LEU A 374 10.58 8.98 -25.92
CA LEU A 374 11.00 10.31 -25.47
C LEU A 374 11.33 11.29 -26.63
N SER A 375 11.36 10.81 -27.88
CA SER A 375 11.88 11.55 -29.05
C SER A 375 11.08 11.38 -30.34
N ALA A 376 10.43 10.23 -30.52
CA ALA A 376 9.61 9.88 -31.67
C ALA A 376 8.51 8.89 -31.25
N PRO A 377 7.35 8.86 -31.93
CA PRO A 377 6.32 7.89 -31.60
C PRO A 377 6.78 6.46 -31.91
N VAL A 378 6.60 5.59 -30.92
CA VAL A 378 6.83 4.16 -31.03
C VAL A 378 5.49 3.44 -31.11
N ARG A 379 5.42 2.42 -31.95
CA ARG A 379 4.29 1.51 -32.09
C ARG A 379 4.56 0.20 -31.37
N PHE A 380 3.49 -0.38 -30.88
CA PHE A 380 3.46 -1.53 -30.00
C PHE A 380 2.50 -2.59 -30.55
N ALA A 381 2.78 -3.83 -30.15
CA ALA A 381 1.85 -4.95 -30.22
C ALA A 381 1.74 -5.57 -28.81
N ILE A 382 0.70 -6.37 -28.59
CA ILE A 382 0.48 -7.09 -27.34
C ILE A 382 0.65 -8.58 -27.60
N GLY A 383 1.53 -9.21 -26.83
CA GLY A 383 1.66 -10.66 -26.77
C GLY A 383 1.26 -11.16 -25.40
N GLY A 384 1.42 -12.46 -25.20
CA GLY A 384 1.17 -13.07 -23.89
C GLY A 384 1.98 -14.33 -23.68
N ALA A 385 2.15 -14.68 -22.41
CA ALA A 385 2.78 -15.92 -21.97
C ALA A 385 1.90 -16.59 -20.91
N THR A 386 2.05 -17.89 -20.76
CA THR A 386 1.35 -18.70 -19.75
C THR A 386 2.32 -19.62 -19.03
N THR A 387 2.12 -19.85 -17.74
CA THR A 387 2.82 -20.88 -16.98
C THR A 387 1.86 -21.63 -16.03
N SER A 388 2.22 -22.86 -15.68
CA SER A 388 1.56 -23.69 -14.66
C SER A 388 2.55 -23.98 -13.53
N ASP A 389 3.24 -22.92 -13.12
CA ASP A 389 4.18 -22.87 -12.01
C ASP A 389 3.50 -22.02 -10.94
N ASP A 390 3.29 -22.58 -9.74
CA ASP A 390 2.48 -21.97 -8.67
C ASP A 390 3.03 -20.59 -8.27
N GLU A 391 4.36 -20.45 -8.28
CA GLU A 391 5.06 -19.18 -8.03
C GLU A 391 5.13 -18.22 -9.24
N GLY A 392 4.69 -18.66 -10.42
CA GLY A 392 4.59 -17.81 -11.62
C GLY A 392 5.93 -17.37 -12.22
N LEU A 393 7.03 -18.10 -11.95
CA LEU A 393 8.39 -17.68 -12.34
C LEU A 393 8.96 -18.51 -13.48
N ALA A 394 8.74 -19.83 -13.44
CA ALA A 394 9.41 -20.79 -14.28
C ALA A 394 8.68 -21.07 -15.59
N ALA A 395 9.46 -21.50 -16.60
CA ALA A 395 9.00 -22.25 -17.77
C ALA A 395 7.93 -21.60 -18.70
N TRP A 396 7.67 -20.29 -18.59
CA TRP A 396 6.79 -19.50 -19.46
C TRP A 396 6.71 -20.00 -20.91
N THR A 397 5.48 -20.29 -21.36
CA THR A 397 5.17 -20.68 -22.73
C THR A 397 4.44 -19.52 -23.41
N SER A 398 5.06 -18.97 -24.46
CA SER A 398 4.46 -17.88 -25.23
C SER A 398 3.17 -18.34 -25.92
N ARG A 399 2.19 -17.44 -25.95
CA ARG A 399 0.90 -17.56 -26.66
C ARG A 399 1.01 -17.09 -28.12
N ASP A 400 2.17 -16.56 -28.53
CA ASP A 400 2.48 -16.08 -29.88
C ASP A 400 2.45 -17.21 -30.92
N ALA A 401 1.34 -17.34 -31.64
CA ALA A 401 1.20 -18.36 -32.69
C ALA A 401 2.26 -18.15 -33.80
N LEU A 402 3.21 -19.07 -33.90
CA LEU A 402 4.30 -19.07 -34.88
C LEU A 402 5.21 -17.81 -34.84
N GLY A 403 5.26 -17.10 -33.70
CA GLY A 403 6.11 -15.91 -33.52
C GLY A 403 5.47 -14.58 -33.95
N ALA A 404 4.14 -14.53 -34.06
CA ALA A 404 3.36 -13.31 -34.19
C ALA A 404 2.64 -12.98 -32.86
N PRO A 405 2.50 -11.68 -32.49
CA PRO A 405 1.82 -11.25 -31.27
C PRO A 405 0.34 -11.64 -31.28
N VAL A 406 -0.26 -11.66 -30.08
CA VAL A 406 -1.68 -11.98 -29.86
C VAL A 406 -2.59 -10.89 -30.43
N LEU A 407 -2.19 -9.62 -30.33
CA LEU A 407 -2.93 -8.46 -30.83
C LEU A 407 -1.98 -7.42 -31.44
N GLY A 408 -2.38 -6.82 -32.55
CA GLY A 408 -1.56 -5.87 -33.30
C GLY A 408 -0.77 -6.52 -34.44
N VAL A 409 0.34 -5.89 -34.83
CA VAL A 409 1.10 -6.22 -36.05
C VAL A 409 2.57 -6.56 -35.75
N SER A 410 3.18 -7.41 -36.59
CA SER A 410 4.59 -7.80 -36.49
C SER A 410 5.34 -7.50 -37.81
N PRO A 411 6.42 -6.70 -37.78
CA PRO A 411 6.86 -5.85 -36.67
C PRO A 411 5.88 -4.68 -36.41
N PRO A 412 5.66 -4.26 -35.13
CA PRO A 412 4.81 -3.11 -34.83
C PRO A 412 5.40 -1.79 -35.33
N GLN A 413 6.72 -1.62 -35.23
CA GLN A 413 7.45 -0.51 -35.85
C GLN A 413 8.06 -0.96 -37.19
N CYS A 414 7.40 -0.58 -38.29
CA CYS A 414 7.90 -0.74 -39.66
C CYS A 414 8.26 0.61 -40.29
N VAL A 415 8.98 0.58 -41.44
CA VAL A 415 9.44 1.79 -42.14
C VAL A 415 9.15 1.70 -43.64
N GLY A 416 8.48 2.72 -44.18
CA GLY A 416 8.25 2.90 -45.61
C GLY A 416 6.90 2.40 -46.13
N ALA A 417 6.70 2.49 -47.44
CA ALA A 417 5.40 2.26 -48.12
C ALA A 417 4.93 0.78 -48.18
N ALA A 418 5.58 -0.12 -47.46
CA ALA A 418 5.20 -1.52 -47.30
C ALA A 418 4.63 -1.83 -45.90
N CYS A 419 4.50 -0.82 -45.03
CA CYS A 419 3.75 -0.94 -43.78
C CYS A 419 2.26 -1.27 -44.07
N PRO A 420 1.63 -2.15 -43.27
CA PRO A 420 0.18 -2.30 -43.20
C PRO A 420 -0.54 -0.97 -42.87
N PRO A 421 -1.88 -0.89 -42.97
CA PRO A 421 -2.65 0.13 -42.27
C PRO A 421 -2.59 -0.11 -40.75
N LEU A 422 -1.50 0.32 -40.12
CA LEU A 422 -1.16 0.01 -38.73
C LEU A 422 -2.19 0.55 -37.73
N SER A 423 -2.66 -0.31 -36.82
CA SER A 423 -3.12 0.10 -35.49
C SER A 423 -2.13 -0.41 -34.44
N SER A 424 -1.41 0.51 -33.79
CA SER A 424 -0.62 0.20 -32.60
C SER A 424 -1.56 -0.15 -31.45
N VAL A 425 -1.20 -1.15 -30.66
CA VAL A 425 -1.92 -1.55 -29.44
C VAL A 425 -0.93 -1.66 -28.29
N ARG A 426 -1.29 -1.13 -27.13
CA ARG A 426 -0.45 -1.09 -25.92
C ARG A 426 -1.32 -1.16 -24.67
N GLU A 427 -0.69 -1.24 -23.51
CA GLU A 427 -1.37 -1.17 -22.21
C GLU A 427 -2.56 -2.17 -22.12
N PRO A 428 -2.27 -3.49 -22.20
CA PRO A 428 -3.27 -4.53 -21.98
C PRO A 428 -3.75 -4.54 -20.52
N ALA A 429 -5.04 -4.81 -20.31
CA ALA A 429 -5.59 -5.15 -19.00
C ALA A 429 -6.50 -6.37 -19.10
N LEU A 430 -6.17 -7.43 -18.37
CA LEU A 430 -6.83 -8.72 -18.40
C LEU A 430 -7.75 -8.88 -17.19
N TYR A 431 -9.05 -8.97 -17.44
CA TYR A 431 -10.00 -9.49 -16.46
C TYR A 431 -10.20 -10.99 -16.69
N VAL A 432 -9.99 -11.80 -15.63
CA VAL A 432 -10.32 -13.23 -15.63
C VAL A 432 -11.35 -13.50 -14.54
N PRO A 433 -12.56 -14.00 -14.85
CA PRO A 433 -13.60 -14.26 -13.85
C PRO A 433 -13.23 -15.48 -12.99
N LEU A 434 -13.06 -15.24 -11.69
CA LEU A 434 -12.98 -16.28 -10.68
C LEU A 434 -14.38 -16.83 -10.36
N ASP A 435 -14.53 -18.15 -10.41
CA ASP A 435 -15.62 -18.86 -9.73
C ASP A 435 -15.16 -19.10 -8.29
N GLU A 436 -15.82 -18.47 -7.32
CA GLU A 436 -15.45 -18.54 -5.91
C GLU A 436 -16.08 -19.75 -5.17
N GLU A 437 -17.12 -20.41 -5.72
CA GLU A 437 -17.71 -21.64 -5.15
C GLU A 437 -16.80 -22.85 -5.40
N THR A 438 -16.34 -23.05 -6.65
CA THR A 438 -15.36 -24.10 -6.94
C THR A 438 -13.93 -23.67 -6.62
N ARG A 439 -13.70 -22.37 -6.39
CA ARG A 439 -12.39 -21.70 -6.47
C ARG A 439 -11.63 -22.14 -7.72
N SER A 440 -12.30 -22.30 -8.86
CA SER A 440 -11.64 -22.82 -10.05
C SER A 440 -12.18 -22.19 -11.33
N ILE A 441 -11.31 -21.46 -12.03
CA ILE A 441 -11.62 -20.99 -13.36
C ILE A 441 -11.52 -22.21 -14.29
N GLU A 442 -12.65 -22.81 -14.66
CA GLU A 442 -12.64 -23.69 -15.83
C GLU A 442 -12.02 -22.90 -16.98
N ARG A 443 -11.02 -23.46 -17.65
CA ARG A 443 -10.34 -22.85 -18.81
C ARG A 443 -11.26 -22.62 -20.03
N SER A 444 -12.56 -22.85 -19.86
CA SER A 444 -13.66 -22.67 -20.80
C SER A 444 -14.34 -21.29 -20.69
N THR A 445 -14.18 -20.57 -19.57
CA THR A 445 -14.86 -19.29 -19.32
C THR A 445 -14.28 -18.13 -20.15
N GLN A 446 -15.09 -17.10 -20.35
CA GLN A 446 -14.75 -15.91 -21.13
C GLN A 446 -14.19 -14.82 -20.22
N GLY A 447 -12.86 -14.69 -20.19
CA GLY A 447 -12.21 -13.46 -19.69
C GLY A 447 -12.39 -12.29 -20.67
N TRP A 448 -11.87 -11.11 -20.32
CA TRP A 448 -11.88 -9.92 -21.16
C TRP A 448 -10.51 -9.26 -21.17
N LEU A 449 -10.07 -8.80 -22.34
CA LEU A 449 -8.85 -8.02 -22.51
C LEU A 449 -9.21 -6.63 -23.02
N ALA A 450 -8.97 -5.60 -22.21
CA ALA A 450 -8.96 -4.21 -22.68
C ALA A 450 -7.55 -3.85 -23.19
N ALA A 451 -7.48 -2.91 -24.14
CA ALA A 451 -6.20 -2.37 -24.64
C ALA A 451 -6.35 -0.93 -25.15
N ALA A 452 -5.28 -0.13 -25.02
CA ALA A 452 -5.19 1.18 -25.66
C ALA A 452 -4.81 1.01 -27.15
N ARG A 453 -5.75 1.32 -28.05
CA ARG A 453 -5.64 1.12 -29.51
C ARG A 453 -5.54 2.45 -30.27
N GLU A 454 -4.56 2.54 -31.17
CA GLU A 454 -4.26 3.73 -31.96
C GLU A 454 -5.42 4.13 -32.89
N LEU A 455 -5.77 5.41 -32.86
CA LEU A 455 -6.79 5.99 -33.72
C LEU A 455 -6.20 6.54 -35.02
N ASP A 456 -6.88 6.22 -36.13
CA ASP A 456 -6.91 6.96 -37.40
C ASP A 456 -5.56 7.48 -37.93
N GLY A 457 -4.54 6.60 -37.93
CA GLY A 457 -3.22 6.92 -38.46
C GLY A 457 -2.49 8.05 -37.73
N SER A 458 -2.80 8.27 -36.44
CA SER A 458 -2.16 9.30 -35.60
C SER A 458 -0.64 9.15 -35.47
N ASN A 459 -0.09 8.00 -35.85
CA ASN A 459 1.29 7.58 -35.67
C ASN A 459 1.64 7.45 -34.18
N GLY A 460 0.93 6.56 -33.48
CA GLY A 460 1.18 6.24 -32.07
C GLY A 460 1.01 7.44 -31.12
N ARG A 461 0.03 8.31 -31.39
CA ARG A 461 -0.16 9.60 -30.65
C ARG A 461 -1.54 9.83 -30.08
N ARG A 462 -2.55 9.09 -30.54
CA ARG A 462 -3.92 9.16 -30.01
C ARG A 462 -4.47 7.75 -29.93
N PHE A 463 -4.92 7.38 -28.75
CA PHE A 463 -5.46 6.05 -28.46
C PHE A 463 -6.90 6.18 -27.97
N GLY A 464 -7.73 5.18 -28.29
CA GLY A 464 -9.00 4.90 -27.62
C GLY A 464 -8.90 3.54 -26.92
N ILE A 465 -9.91 3.15 -26.14
CA ILE A 465 -9.92 1.84 -25.48
C ILE A 465 -10.77 0.87 -26.30
N ASP A 466 -10.21 -0.29 -26.60
CA ASP A 466 -10.88 -1.42 -27.26
C ASP A 466 -11.01 -2.60 -26.28
N LEU A 467 -12.02 -3.46 -26.46
CA LEU A 467 -12.28 -4.62 -25.59
C LEU A 467 -12.47 -5.89 -26.43
N HIS A 468 -11.86 -6.99 -25.98
CA HIS A 468 -11.88 -8.28 -26.67
C HIS A 468 -12.24 -9.42 -25.71
N PRO A 469 -13.23 -10.27 -26.03
CA PRO A 469 -13.55 -11.44 -25.22
C PRO A 469 -12.46 -12.52 -25.41
N MET A 470 -11.90 -12.99 -24.30
CA MET A 470 -10.82 -13.97 -24.30
C MET A 470 -11.35 -15.39 -24.49
N GLY A 471 -10.61 -16.21 -25.24
CA GLY A 471 -10.95 -17.60 -25.49
C GLY A 471 -9.76 -18.47 -25.91
N LEU A 472 -10.00 -19.78 -26.00
CA LEU A 472 -8.96 -20.81 -26.23
C LEU A 472 -8.37 -20.87 -27.66
N SER A 473 -8.69 -19.93 -28.54
CA SER A 473 -8.26 -19.92 -29.95
C SER A 473 -7.43 -18.68 -30.28
N PRO A 474 -6.45 -18.77 -31.20
CA PRO A 474 -5.64 -17.61 -31.60
C PRO A 474 -6.53 -16.52 -32.21
N PHE A 475 -6.30 -15.30 -31.77
CA PHE A 475 -7.14 -14.14 -32.08
C PHE A 475 -6.93 -13.66 -33.52
N PHE A 476 -8.02 -13.31 -34.17
CA PHE A 476 -8.02 -12.50 -35.38
C PHE A 476 -8.99 -11.33 -35.16
N VAL A 477 -8.47 -10.20 -34.69
CA VAL A 477 -9.24 -8.96 -34.66
C VAL A 477 -9.47 -8.49 -36.10
N ALA A 478 -10.72 -8.16 -36.42
CA ALA A 478 -11.04 -7.50 -37.67
C ALA A 478 -10.61 -6.02 -37.57
N ASP A 479 -9.74 -5.57 -38.48
CA ASP A 479 -9.20 -4.19 -38.48
C ASP A 479 -10.30 -3.12 -38.40
N ASP A 480 -11.48 -3.39 -38.99
CA ASP A 480 -12.62 -2.48 -39.07
C ASP A 480 -13.41 -2.27 -37.76
N ALA A 481 -13.08 -2.96 -36.67
CA ALA A 481 -13.75 -2.77 -35.38
C ALA A 481 -13.51 -1.35 -34.82
N MET A 482 -14.57 -0.66 -34.39
CA MET A 482 -14.47 0.65 -33.72
C MET A 482 -14.22 0.45 -32.23
N PRO A 483 -13.26 1.19 -31.62
CA PRO A 483 -12.98 1.08 -30.19
C PRO A 483 -14.17 1.58 -29.35
N VAL A 484 -14.38 0.90 -28.21
CA VAL A 484 -15.49 1.09 -27.26
C VAL A 484 -15.51 2.49 -26.68
N LEU A 485 -14.34 3.03 -26.32
CA LEU A 485 -14.18 4.42 -25.90
C LEU A 485 -13.24 5.17 -26.83
N ARG A 486 -13.62 6.41 -27.16
CA ARG A 486 -12.81 7.36 -27.94
C ARG A 486 -12.63 8.65 -27.13
N PRO A 487 -11.48 9.34 -27.23
CA PRO A 487 -11.25 10.59 -26.50
C PRO A 487 -12.21 11.68 -27.00
N ASP A 488 -13.03 12.22 -26.08
CA ASP A 488 -13.82 13.41 -26.35
C ASP A 488 -12.93 14.65 -26.36
N THR A 489 -12.88 15.33 -27.52
CA THR A 489 -12.08 16.54 -27.73
C THR A 489 -12.89 17.83 -27.63
N GLU A 490 -14.19 17.77 -27.38
CA GLU A 490 -15.00 18.94 -27.08
C GLU A 490 -15.02 19.19 -25.56
N GLY A 491 -15.42 20.41 -25.15
CA GLY A 491 -15.59 20.81 -23.74
C GLY A 491 -14.34 20.88 -22.83
N GLY A 492 -13.26 20.17 -23.15
CA GLY A 492 -12.09 19.96 -22.27
C GLY A 492 -11.84 18.50 -21.88
N GLY A 493 -12.42 17.52 -22.61
CA GLY A 493 -12.16 16.10 -22.42
C GLY A 493 -10.73 15.65 -22.75
N CYS A 494 -10.52 14.33 -22.80
CA CYS A 494 -9.21 13.71 -23.02
C CYS A 494 -8.77 13.84 -24.49
N THR A 495 -7.47 14.06 -24.72
CA THR A 495 -6.92 14.07 -26.10
C THR A 495 -6.57 12.67 -26.61
N SER A 496 -6.26 11.76 -25.70
CA SER A 496 -5.92 10.33 -25.90
C SER A 496 -6.33 9.57 -24.63
N LEU A 497 -6.69 8.28 -24.74
CA LEU A 497 -7.04 7.40 -23.62
C LEU A 497 -5.96 6.33 -23.45
N ARG A 498 -5.53 6.06 -22.21
CA ARG A 498 -4.34 5.25 -21.88
C ARG A 498 -4.62 4.34 -20.70
N ASP A 499 -3.74 3.37 -20.45
CA ASP A 499 -3.72 2.55 -19.23
C ASP A 499 -5.13 2.09 -18.77
N PRO A 500 -5.87 1.32 -19.60
CA PRO A 500 -7.18 0.82 -19.23
C PRO A 500 -7.08 -0.19 -18.07
N LEU A 501 -8.17 -0.36 -17.32
CA LEU A 501 -8.33 -1.38 -16.30
C LEU A 501 -9.80 -1.80 -16.23
N LEU A 502 -10.06 -3.10 -16.13
CA LEU A 502 -11.40 -3.68 -15.98
C LEU A 502 -11.60 -4.18 -14.55
N LEU A 503 -12.40 -3.45 -13.75
CA LEU A 503 -12.85 -3.91 -12.45
C LEU A 503 -14.25 -4.56 -12.55
N PRO A 504 -14.51 -5.66 -11.81
CA PRO A 504 -15.81 -6.31 -11.74
C PRO A 504 -16.88 -5.45 -11.04
N ALA A 505 -18.09 -5.32 -11.62
CA ALA A 505 -19.22 -4.65 -10.97
C ALA A 505 -20.07 -5.65 -10.13
N GLY A 506 -19.46 -6.19 -9.07
CA GLY A 506 -20.00 -7.29 -8.25
C GLY A 506 -19.22 -8.61 -8.42
N PRO A 507 -19.47 -9.65 -7.60
CA PRO A 507 -18.61 -10.84 -7.52
C PRO A 507 -18.61 -11.71 -8.79
N HIS A 508 -19.74 -11.78 -9.50
CA HIS A 508 -19.89 -12.64 -10.70
C HIS A 508 -20.34 -11.87 -11.96
N PRO A 509 -19.60 -10.85 -12.44
CA PRO A 509 -19.98 -10.07 -13.59
C PRO A 509 -19.57 -10.77 -14.87
N THR A 510 -20.51 -11.49 -15.47
CA THR A 510 -20.33 -12.01 -16.84
C THR A 510 -20.55 -10.94 -17.91
N THR A 511 -21.21 -9.82 -17.56
CA THR A 511 -21.65 -8.80 -18.53
C THR A 511 -21.34 -7.33 -18.19
N THR A 512 -21.01 -6.97 -16.94
CA THR A 512 -20.89 -5.55 -16.54
C THR A 512 -19.60 -5.27 -15.78
N PHE A 513 -18.87 -4.23 -16.21
CA PHE A 513 -17.56 -3.87 -15.66
C PHE A 513 -17.46 -2.36 -15.41
N TRP A 514 -16.62 -1.97 -14.45
CA TRP A 514 -16.10 -0.62 -14.32
C TRP A 514 -14.81 -0.53 -15.14
N LEU A 515 -14.84 0.21 -16.25
CA LEU A 515 -13.67 0.47 -17.08
C LEU A 515 -12.99 1.76 -16.62
N LEU A 516 -11.86 1.63 -15.94
CA LEU A 516 -10.98 2.73 -15.59
C LEU A 516 -9.99 2.98 -16.74
N TYR A 517 -9.50 4.21 -16.89
CA TYR A 517 -8.46 4.58 -17.85
C TYR A 517 -7.82 5.94 -17.52
N GLY A 518 -6.55 6.11 -17.89
CA GLY A 518 -5.84 7.38 -17.84
C GLY A 518 -6.31 8.38 -18.91
N CYS A 519 -6.63 9.62 -18.49
CA CYS A 519 -7.05 10.70 -19.37
C CYS A 519 -5.86 11.57 -19.80
N GLU A 520 -5.37 11.39 -21.02
CA GLU A 520 -4.20 12.14 -21.51
C GLU A 520 -4.62 13.53 -22.01
N ARG A 521 -4.20 14.59 -21.33
CA ARG A 521 -4.31 15.98 -21.81
C ARG A 521 -2.93 16.55 -22.07
N THR A 522 -2.72 17.16 -23.24
CA THR A 522 -1.46 17.85 -23.61
C THR A 522 -0.16 17.04 -23.45
N GLY A 523 -0.24 15.70 -23.47
CA GLY A 523 0.91 14.81 -23.27
C GLY A 523 1.20 14.45 -21.80
N THR A 524 0.29 14.79 -20.88
CA THR A 524 0.35 14.43 -19.46
C THR A 524 -0.89 13.64 -19.05
N LEU A 525 -0.67 12.58 -18.26
CA LEU A 525 -1.71 11.81 -17.58
C LEU A 525 -1.76 12.30 -16.12
N ARG A 526 -2.89 12.86 -15.68
CA ARG A 526 -3.11 13.31 -14.29
C ARG A 526 -4.44 12.83 -13.70
N GLU A 527 -5.48 12.72 -14.51
CA GLU A 527 -6.77 12.14 -14.10
C GLU A 527 -6.82 10.66 -14.51
N ILE A 528 -7.25 9.79 -13.59
CA ILE A 528 -7.83 8.49 -13.92
C ILE A 528 -9.35 8.67 -13.94
N ARG A 529 -9.98 8.20 -15.02
CA ARG A 529 -11.42 8.29 -15.26
C ARG A 529 -12.05 6.92 -15.32
N MET A 530 -13.35 6.86 -15.07
CA MET A 530 -14.13 5.63 -15.06
C MET A 530 -15.41 5.74 -15.89
N ALA A 531 -15.78 4.64 -16.56
CA ALA A 531 -17.05 4.47 -17.24
C ALA A 531 -17.60 3.06 -16.97
N ARG A 532 -18.91 2.94 -16.74
CA ARG A 532 -19.58 1.63 -16.68
C ARG A 532 -19.67 1.05 -18.09
N VAL A 533 -19.25 -0.20 -18.28
CA VAL A 533 -19.28 -0.93 -19.55
C VAL A 533 -20.17 -2.15 -19.41
N ASP A 534 -21.08 -2.30 -20.38
CA ASP A 534 -21.93 -3.47 -20.55
C ASP A 534 -21.50 -4.20 -21.84
N VAL A 535 -21.37 -5.52 -21.78
CA VAL A 535 -21.02 -6.37 -22.93
C VAL A 535 -22.19 -7.24 -23.43
N ASP A 536 -23.34 -7.28 -22.73
CA ASP A 536 -24.51 -8.03 -23.19
C ASP A 536 -25.14 -7.39 -24.43
N GLY A 537 -25.51 -8.22 -25.40
CA GLY A 537 -25.96 -7.77 -26.72
C GLY A 537 -24.94 -6.90 -27.49
N GLY A 538 -23.67 -6.88 -27.09
CA GLY A 538 -22.57 -6.15 -27.73
C GLY A 538 -22.12 -4.91 -26.95
N VAL A 539 -20.80 -4.70 -26.91
CA VAL A 539 -20.11 -3.77 -25.99
C VAL A 539 -20.56 -2.31 -26.10
N ARG A 540 -20.87 -1.70 -24.96
CA ARG A 540 -21.30 -0.31 -24.79
C ARG A 540 -20.68 0.29 -23.53
N ALA A 541 -20.25 1.55 -23.60
CA ALA A 541 -19.85 2.32 -22.43
C ALA A 541 -20.88 3.42 -22.13
N THR A 542 -21.21 3.59 -20.84
CA THR A 542 -22.01 4.70 -20.33
C THR A 542 -21.13 5.96 -20.23
N LEU A 543 -21.68 7.11 -20.64
CA LEU A 543 -21.00 8.41 -20.62
C LEU A 543 -21.95 9.50 -20.10
N PRO A 544 -21.44 10.58 -19.47
CA PRO A 544 -20.03 10.95 -19.31
C PRO A 544 -19.26 10.03 -18.36
N SER A 545 -17.93 10.04 -18.48
CA SER A 545 -17.02 9.38 -17.55
C SER A 545 -16.70 10.30 -16.38
N GLU A 546 -16.67 9.72 -15.19
CA GLU A 546 -16.33 10.44 -13.95
C GLU A 546 -14.81 10.41 -13.72
N VAL A 547 -14.29 11.34 -12.92
CA VAL A 547 -12.89 11.31 -12.43
C VAL A 547 -12.91 10.59 -11.10
N VAL A 548 -12.04 9.59 -10.93
CA VAL A 548 -12.00 8.75 -9.72
C VAL A 548 -10.70 8.91 -8.92
N LEU A 549 -9.64 9.43 -9.55
CA LEU A 549 -8.38 9.87 -8.92
C LEU A 549 -7.77 11.01 -9.77
N ASP A 550 -7.27 12.08 -9.14
CA ASP A 550 -6.34 13.04 -9.73
C ASP A 550 -4.95 12.92 -9.10
N ALA A 551 -3.93 13.31 -9.85
CA ALA A 551 -2.56 13.46 -9.36
C ALA A 551 -2.42 14.50 -8.23
N ASP A 552 -3.31 15.48 -8.12
CA ASP A 552 -3.34 16.43 -7.00
C ASP A 552 -3.68 15.74 -5.66
N ASP A 553 -4.46 14.64 -5.67
CA ASP A 553 -4.85 13.88 -4.46
C ASP A 553 -3.66 13.15 -3.82
N PHE A 554 -2.62 12.86 -4.62
CA PHE A 554 -1.34 12.29 -4.16
C PHE A 554 -0.25 13.35 -3.92
N GLY A 555 -0.52 14.64 -4.17
CA GLY A 555 0.41 15.74 -3.96
C GLY A 555 1.76 15.61 -4.69
N ASP A 556 2.86 15.93 -4.00
CA ASP A 556 4.20 16.07 -4.59
C ASP A 556 4.72 14.80 -5.31
N ILE A 557 4.23 13.60 -4.93
CA ILE A 557 4.71 12.34 -5.53
C ILE A 557 4.14 12.07 -6.93
N ALA A 558 2.99 12.67 -7.28
CA ALA A 558 2.36 12.55 -8.60
C ALA A 558 2.37 13.87 -9.39
N ALA A 559 3.10 14.88 -8.90
CA ALA A 559 3.11 16.25 -9.42
C ALA A 559 3.36 16.41 -10.94
N ILE A 560 3.98 15.44 -11.61
CA ILE A 560 4.08 15.41 -13.09
C ILE A 560 3.03 14.49 -13.73
N THR A 561 2.90 13.24 -13.25
CA THR A 561 1.91 12.29 -13.79
C THR A 561 1.41 11.27 -12.77
N LEU A 562 0.16 10.82 -12.99
CA LEU A 562 -0.44 9.62 -12.42
C LEU A 562 -0.88 8.73 -13.60
N ARG A 563 -0.42 7.47 -13.68
CA ARG A 563 -0.64 6.59 -14.84
C ARG A 563 -0.49 5.11 -14.51
N GLY A 564 -0.71 4.23 -15.50
CA GLY A 564 -0.38 2.80 -15.41
C GLY A 564 -1.05 2.11 -14.22
N ALA A 565 -2.38 2.25 -14.13
CA ALA A 565 -3.20 1.69 -13.07
C ALA A 565 -3.53 0.22 -13.36
N ASP A 566 -3.31 -0.65 -12.38
CA ASP A 566 -3.88 -2.00 -12.34
C ASP A 566 -4.44 -2.27 -10.93
N GLY A 567 -5.33 -3.25 -10.78
CA GLY A 567 -6.09 -3.41 -9.55
C GLY A 567 -6.75 -4.76 -9.33
N ALA A 568 -7.09 -5.01 -8.08
CA ALA A 568 -7.74 -6.23 -7.62
C ALA A 568 -9.05 -5.89 -6.90
N SER A 569 -10.03 -6.79 -6.98
CA SER A 569 -11.30 -6.64 -6.25
C SER A 569 -11.55 -7.82 -5.31
N TRP A 570 -12.14 -7.50 -4.16
CA TRP A 570 -12.54 -8.42 -3.12
C TRP A 570 -13.98 -8.12 -2.70
N PHE A 571 -14.69 -9.16 -2.29
CA PHE A 571 -16.06 -9.11 -1.82
C PHE A 571 -16.02 -9.84 -0.45
N PRO A 572 -16.15 -9.12 0.68
CA PRO A 572 -15.81 -9.67 1.99
C PRO A 572 -16.89 -10.59 2.59
N ASN A 573 -18.13 -10.53 2.09
CA ASN A 573 -19.29 -11.23 2.65
C ASN A 573 -20.00 -12.13 1.62
N ASP A 574 -20.75 -13.13 2.12
CA ASP A 574 -21.65 -13.97 1.30
C ASP A 574 -22.82 -13.15 0.69
N ASP A 575 -23.18 -12.01 1.29
CA ASP A 575 -24.10 -11.03 0.70
C ASP A 575 -23.35 -10.14 -0.30
N GLU A 576 -23.64 -10.32 -1.59
CA GLU A 576 -22.90 -9.78 -2.77
C GLU A 576 -22.90 -8.24 -2.94
N ASP A 577 -23.31 -7.46 -1.94
CA ASP A 577 -23.66 -6.04 -2.09
C ASP A 577 -22.50 -5.05 -1.92
N LEU A 578 -21.42 -5.41 -1.20
CA LEU A 578 -20.23 -4.54 -1.00
C LEU A 578 -19.03 -5.04 -1.83
N ALA A 579 -18.38 -4.12 -2.54
CA ALA A 579 -17.18 -4.36 -3.33
C ALA A 579 -15.99 -3.53 -2.80
N ILE A 580 -14.89 -4.19 -2.45
CA ILE A 580 -13.63 -3.54 -2.10
C ILE A 580 -12.69 -3.59 -3.31
N HIS A 581 -12.27 -2.42 -3.78
CA HIS A 581 -11.42 -2.26 -4.95
C HIS A 581 -10.07 -1.65 -4.55
N ARG A 582 -8.97 -2.33 -4.90
CA ARG A 582 -7.59 -1.91 -4.61
C ARG A 582 -6.87 -1.52 -5.91
N LEU A 583 -6.30 -0.32 -5.97
CA LEU A 583 -5.56 0.21 -7.11
C LEU A 583 -4.09 0.46 -6.76
N TRP A 584 -3.20 0.00 -7.64
CA TRP A 584 -1.79 0.38 -7.65
C TRP A 584 -1.53 1.24 -8.90
N VAL A 585 -0.95 2.42 -8.72
CA VAL A 585 -0.80 3.44 -9.75
C VAL A 585 0.63 3.98 -9.80
N VAL A 586 1.17 4.24 -10.99
CA VAL A 586 2.53 4.77 -11.17
C VAL A 586 2.50 6.31 -11.15
N ALA A 587 2.94 6.86 -10.02
CA ALA A 587 3.11 8.29 -9.79
C ALA A 587 4.50 8.79 -10.23
N ARG A 588 4.61 10.08 -10.59
CA ARG A 588 5.87 10.74 -10.93
C ARG A 588 6.01 12.13 -10.31
N ASP A 589 7.13 12.33 -9.59
CA ASP A 589 7.42 13.56 -8.86
C ASP A 589 8.10 14.65 -9.71
N LEU A 590 8.26 15.85 -9.14
CA LEU A 590 8.94 16.99 -9.78
C LEU A 590 10.43 16.76 -10.12
N ALA A 591 11.08 15.77 -9.48
CA ALA A 591 12.44 15.35 -9.84
C ALA A 591 12.46 14.34 -11.00
N GLY A 592 11.29 13.97 -11.53
CA GLY A 592 11.11 12.97 -12.58
C GLY A 592 11.33 11.53 -12.11
N ARG A 593 11.38 11.28 -10.79
CA ARG A 593 11.43 9.95 -10.18
C ARG A 593 10.02 9.34 -10.20
N THR A 594 9.96 8.02 -10.29
CA THR A 594 8.72 7.25 -10.38
C THR A 594 8.57 6.31 -9.19
N SER A 595 7.35 6.15 -8.71
CA SER A 595 7.02 5.25 -7.62
C SER A 595 5.58 4.73 -7.78
N VAL A 596 5.31 3.56 -7.21
CA VAL A 596 3.93 3.08 -7.04
C VAL A 596 3.30 3.84 -5.88
N ALA A 597 2.11 4.37 -6.10
CA ALA A 597 1.19 4.77 -5.06
C ALA A 597 -0.02 3.81 -5.04
N PHE A 598 -0.75 3.80 -3.93
CA PHE A 598 -1.91 2.95 -3.70
C PHE A 598 -3.14 3.77 -3.34
N ALA A 599 -4.32 3.29 -3.73
CA ALA A 599 -5.62 3.81 -3.31
C ALA A 599 -6.65 2.67 -3.20
N GLU A 600 -7.61 2.82 -2.29
CA GLU A 600 -8.66 1.83 -2.01
C GLU A 600 -10.05 2.47 -2.09
N SER A 601 -11.08 1.66 -2.33
CA SER A 601 -12.49 2.07 -2.29
C SER A 601 -13.30 0.89 -1.78
N ALA A 602 -14.09 1.07 -0.72
CA ALA A 602 -15.35 0.35 -0.63
C ALA A 602 -16.38 1.03 -1.55
N ALA A 603 -17.32 0.26 -2.08
CA ALA A 603 -18.47 0.77 -2.81
C ALA A 603 -19.59 -0.28 -2.87
N PRO A 604 -20.87 0.12 -2.77
CA PRO A 604 -21.98 -0.75 -3.15
C PRO A 604 -21.86 -1.19 -4.61
N ARG A 605 -22.15 -2.47 -4.89
CA ARG A 605 -21.98 -3.15 -6.19
C ARG A 605 -22.37 -2.36 -7.45
N ASP A 606 -23.48 -1.64 -7.38
CA ASP A 606 -24.07 -0.90 -8.51
C ASP A 606 -23.59 0.56 -8.60
N GLU A 607 -22.87 1.06 -7.59
CA GLU A 607 -22.39 2.44 -7.47
C GLU A 607 -20.93 2.58 -7.97
N PRO A 608 -20.55 3.76 -8.49
CA PRO A 608 -19.19 3.99 -8.98
C PRO A 608 -18.19 4.06 -7.82
N PRO A 609 -17.15 3.19 -7.77
CA PRO A 609 -16.14 3.25 -6.72
C PRO A 609 -15.37 4.58 -6.68
N ARG A 610 -15.06 5.00 -5.44
CA ARG A 610 -14.44 6.29 -5.08
C ARG A 610 -13.17 6.00 -4.32
N PHE A 611 -12.03 6.27 -4.94
CA PHE A 611 -10.75 5.83 -4.41
C PHE A 611 -10.12 6.86 -3.47
N VAL A 612 -9.85 6.44 -2.23
CA VAL A 612 -9.11 7.20 -1.22
C VAL A 612 -7.61 6.86 -1.37
N PRO A 613 -6.72 7.84 -1.63
CA PRO A 613 -5.28 7.60 -1.65
C PRO A 613 -4.73 7.20 -0.29
N TYR A 614 -3.92 6.15 -0.23
CA TYR A 614 -3.23 5.77 1.01
C TYR A 614 -2.36 6.91 1.54
N ALA A 615 -2.58 7.31 2.79
CA ALA A 615 -1.85 8.41 3.40
C ALA A 615 -0.32 8.23 3.30
N ALA A 616 0.20 7.06 3.70
CA ALA A 616 1.66 6.81 3.74
C ALA A 616 2.30 6.46 2.38
N ASN A 617 1.69 6.92 1.27
CA ASN A 617 2.24 6.85 -0.07
C ASN A 617 3.62 7.57 -0.20
N PRO A 618 4.50 7.16 -1.14
CA PRO A 618 4.33 6.07 -2.09
C PRO A 618 4.75 4.72 -1.49
N VAL A 619 4.03 3.66 -1.84
CA VAL A 619 4.21 2.31 -1.28
C VAL A 619 5.47 1.59 -1.77
N LEU A 620 5.93 1.88 -2.99
CA LEU A 620 7.13 1.28 -3.58
C LEU A 620 7.88 2.29 -4.46
N ARG A 621 9.16 2.53 -4.19
CA ARG A 621 10.03 3.43 -4.99
C ARG A 621 10.93 2.60 -5.91
N ALA A 622 11.28 3.15 -7.08
CA ALA A 622 12.10 2.44 -8.09
C ALA A 622 13.52 2.01 -7.62
N SER A 623 13.97 2.53 -6.47
CA SER A 623 15.24 2.25 -5.80
C SER A 623 15.18 1.12 -4.76
N ASP A 624 13.99 0.60 -4.45
CA ASP A 624 13.79 -0.19 -3.22
C ASP A 624 14.45 -1.58 -3.26
N PRO A 625 14.99 -2.09 -2.12
CA PRO A 625 15.77 -3.33 -2.10
C PRO A 625 15.02 -4.55 -2.67
N VAL A 626 13.70 -4.61 -2.48
CA VAL A 626 12.82 -5.67 -2.99
C VAL A 626 12.81 -5.78 -4.52
N LEU A 627 13.08 -4.67 -5.24
CA LEU A 627 13.23 -4.67 -6.70
C LEU A 627 14.65 -5.05 -7.16
N GLY A 628 15.57 -5.30 -6.24
CA GLY A 628 16.97 -5.56 -6.50
C GLY A 628 17.79 -4.32 -6.88
N ALA A 629 19.11 -4.50 -6.97
CA ALA A 629 20.10 -3.43 -7.11
C ALA A 629 19.78 -2.40 -8.22
N CYS A 630 20.08 -1.13 -7.96
CA CYS A 630 19.91 -0.02 -8.89
C CYS A 630 21.27 0.60 -9.30
N PRO A 631 22.02 0.02 -10.26
CA PRO A 631 23.36 0.48 -10.65
C PRO A 631 23.37 1.74 -11.54
N GLY A 632 22.32 2.58 -11.49
CA GLY A 632 22.10 3.67 -12.43
C GLY A 632 20.82 4.45 -12.13
N ARG A 633 20.15 4.97 -13.15
CA ARG A 633 18.80 5.55 -13.00
C ARG A 633 17.77 4.44 -13.17
N CYS A 634 17.00 4.16 -12.12
CA CYS A 634 15.89 3.20 -12.17
C CYS A 634 14.55 3.93 -12.19
N ASP A 635 13.63 3.45 -13.02
CA ASP A 635 12.24 3.90 -13.11
C ASP A 635 11.30 2.70 -12.98
N ILE A 636 10.12 2.93 -12.42
CA ILE A 636 8.94 2.07 -12.55
C ILE A 636 8.11 2.68 -13.67
N GLU A 637 7.78 1.90 -14.68
CA GLU A 637 7.02 2.36 -15.85
C GLU A 637 5.56 1.91 -15.84
N SER A 638 5.27 0.80 -15.16
CA SER A 638 3.96 0.16 -15.11
C SER A 638 3.93 -0.82 -13.94
N ILE A 639 2.74 -1.15 -13.46
CA ILE A 639 2.50 -2.24 -12.50
C ILE A 639 1.35 -3.10 -13.02
N ALA A 640 1.36 -4.38 -12.66
CA ALA A 640 0.18 -5.23 -12.70
C ALA A 640 -0.13 -5.78 -11.30
N ALA A 641 -1.39 -6.13 -11.02
CA ALA A 641 -1.81 -6.74 -9.76
C ALA A 641 -2.96 -7.74 -9.97
N ALA A 642 -2.88 -8.93 -9.36
CA ALA A 642 -3.95 -9.92 -9.38
C ALA A 642 -3.98 -10.75 -8.08
N ARG A 643 -5.18 -11.14 -7.61
CA ARG A 643 -5.33 -12.12 -6.51
C ARG A 643 -4.74 -13.47 -6.93
N ILE A 644 -4.06 -14.14 -6.01
CA ILE A 644 -3.66 -15.55 -6.17
C ILE A 644 -4.93 -16.41 -6.00
N ALA A 645 -5.24 -17.27 -6.98
CA ALA A 645 -6.51 -17.98 -6.99
C ALA A 645 -6.63 -18.95 -5.78
N ASN A 646 -5.54 -19.61 -5.39
CA ASN A 646 -5.53 -20.48 -4.22
C ASN A 646 -5.48 -19.75 -2.86
N SER A 647 -5.12 -18.47 -2.85
CA SER A 647 -4.85 -17.69 -1.63
C SER A 647 -5.40 -16.27 -1.79
N PRO A 648 -6.68 -16.02 -1.44
CA PRO A 648 -7.35 -14.74 -1.73
C PRO A 648 -6.75 -13.54 -0.99
N GLN A 649 -6.00 -13.79 0.10
CA GLN A 649 -5.21 -12.82 0.87
C GLN A 649 -3.91 -12.39 0.17
N ARG A 650 -3.39 -13.18 -0.78
CA ARG A 650 -2.17 -12.86 -1.52
C ARG A 650 -2.55 -12.14 -2.82
N VAL A 651 -1.93 -10.99 -3.04
CA VAL A 651 -1.92 -10.31 -4.34
C VAL A 651 -0.53 -10.51 -4.92
N ARG A 652 -0.46 -11.05 -6.14
CA ARG A 652 0.76 -11.10 -6.94
C ARG A 652 0.81 -9.89 -7.85
N LEU A 653 1.96 -9.21 -7.86
CA LEU A 653 2.20 -8.02 -8.65
C LEU A 653 3.35 -8.24 -9.63
N LEU A 654 3.33 -7.51 -10.74
CA LEU A 654 4.39 -7.56 -11.75
C LEU A 654 4.84 -6.15 -12.12
N VAL A 655 5.93 -5.70 -11.51
CA VAL A 655 6.43 -4.32 -11.61
C VAL A 655 7.33 -4.16 -12.84
N GLY A 656 6.87 -3.40 -13.84
CA GLY A 656 7.69 -3.03 -14.99
C GLY A 656 8.73 -2.00 -14.59
N ARG A 657 9.99 -2.41 -14.49
CA ARG A 657 11.13 -1.57 -14.10
C ARG A 657 12.12 -1.40 -15.26
N THR A 658 12.58 -0.18 -15.45
CA THR A 658 13.64 0.17 -16.40
C THR A 658 14.89 0.59 -15.65
N ILE A 659 16.04 0.02 -16.00
CA ILE A 659 17.35 0.36 -15.45
C ILE A 659 18.20 0.97 -16.55
N THR A 660 18.52 2.26 -16.42
CA THR A 660 19.38 3.02 -17.35
C THR A 660 20.76 3.20 -16.77
N THR A 661 21.77 2.66 -17.45
CA THR A 661 23.19 2.80 -17.13
C THR A 661 23.92 3.62 -18.21
N ALA A 662 25.24 3.81 -18.07
CA ALA A 662 26.06 4.48 -19.09
C ALA A 662 26.26 3.67 -20.39
N THR A 663 25.91 2.37 -20.39
CA THR A 663 26.19 1.43 -21.50
C THR A 663 24.97 0.63 -21.98
N GLU A 664 23.94 0.53 -21.16
CA GLU A 664 22.78 -0.35 -21.37
C GLU A 664 21.51 0.29 -20.77
N VAL A 665 20.39 0.10 -21.46
CA VAL A 665 19.05 0.29 -20.88
C VAL A 665 18.36 -1.07 -20.89
N ARG A 666 17.98 -1.56 -19.72
CA ARG A 666 17.32 -2.86 -19.55
C ARG A 666 15.89 -2.64 -19.05
N HIS A 667 14.93 -3.27 -19.74
CA HIS A 667 13.53 -3.36 -19.34
C HIS A 667 13.27 -4.74 -18.75
N THR A 668 12.73 -4.81 -17.54
CA THR A 668 12.43 -6.06 -16.82
C THR A 668 11.12 -5.94 -16.06
N LEU A 669 10.31 -6.99 -16.09
CA LEU A 669 9.15 -7.15 -15.22
C LEU A 669 9.58 -7.93 -13.97
N LEU A 670 9.40 -7.35 -12.79
CA LEU A 670 9.82 -7.91 -11.51
C LEU A 670 8.60 -8.39 -10.72
N PRO A 671 8.41 -9.70 -10.53
CA PRO A 671 7.28 -10.23 -9.80
C PRO A 671 7.51 -10.08 -8.28
N LEU A 672 6.47 -9.65 -7.57
CA LEU A 672 6.43 -9.43 -6.13
C LEU A 672 5.13 -9.99 -5.57
N ASP A 673 5.13 -10.43 -4.32
CA ASP A 673 3.90 -10.79 -3.61
C ASP A 673 3.62 -9.76 -2.50
N GLN A 674 2.34 -9.55 -2.23
CA GLN A 674 1.84 -8.78 -1.10
C GLN A 674 0.80 -9.62 -0.35
N VAL A 675 0.88 -9.63 0.97
CA VAL A 675 -0.05 -10.36 1.85
C VAL A 675 -0.94 -9.34 2.56
N TRP A 676 -2.23 -9.63 2.60
CA TRP A 676 -3.25 -8.87 3.31
C TRP A 676 -3.87 -9.75 4.42
N PRO A 677 -4.36 -9.17 5.53
CA PRO A 677 -5.19 -9.89 6.49
C PRO A 677 -6.49 -10.41 5.83
N GLN A 678 -7.22 -11.26 6.56
CA GLN A 678 -8.48 -11.88 6.11
C GLN A 678 -9.68 -11.11 6.66
#